data_AF-A0A358QIY6-F1
#
_entry.id   AF-A0A358QIY6-F1
#
_cell.length_a   1.000
_cell.length_b   1.000
_cell.length_c   1.000
_cell.angle_alpha   90.00
_cell.angle_beta   90.00
_cell.angle_gamma   90.00
#
_symmetry.space_group_name_H-M   'P 1'
#
loop_
_entity.id
_entity.type
_entity.pdbx_description
1 polymer ?
#
loop_
_entity_poly.entity_id
_entity_poly.type
_entity_poly.pdbx_seq_one_letter_code
_entity_poly.pdbx_strand_id
1 'polypeptide(L)'
;GILPHHTGWAGLLRSLRYVVIDELHAYRGLFGSHLANVLRRLLRLCRFYGSNPTVICCSATIGNPGELAERLLGRPVTVVDRNGAPRAERHLWFWAPPLSDATLGVRRSAVLEARRLIAELLRLDLQVIGFCRSRSSVEVLLSYLQQLHAGGPGQAPAIRGYRGGYLPLERRAIEAGLRGGSVRAVVATNALELGVDIGGLDASVLVGYPGTLASTWQQLGRAGRRDSASLGVFIASDAPLDQFLLRHPEYLLETPPERGLVDPDNLLVLGSHLQAAAFELAFSEGEAFGSAGSELTGTLLDCFAEDGLVHRSGTRYHWSADAFPAEAISLRRAAASNVVIIDTSSDPGGPGQGPQGPWAGSGGGRPGSHGRVIGEVDQFSAPVLVHDEAIYLHEGRQYHVERLDWEEKRAYVHPVAVDHYTLAETRQTVRVLERFAGPVGERVRRSHGEVRVSRLANLYKKVRFLTHENIGSGPIHLPEQDLHTTAVWAAFRPEALSGLSPVELEAGLVGASRALHAAACLLCMCDPRDLGTHVELRTQAGPGADHPAPAVLGPPDPGEPQEFAAGWRPAVAPGPADDEAVGWPAVYLYDATPGGVGLAPACFDRFAELVRSATELTAGCGCTAGCPSCVGPPPAACDGRAAALRLLRIAGEAE
;
A
#
# COMPACT_ATOMS: atom_id res chain seq x y z
N GLY A 1 -7.28 22.30 -13.21
CA GLY A 1 -8.37 21.56 -12.54
C GLY A 1 -9.67 22.37 -12.57
N ILE A 2 -10.84 21.80 -12.20
CA ILE A 2 -12.13 22.51 -12.27
C ILE A 2 -12.17 23.75 -11.34
N LEU A 3 -11.81 23.58 -10.06
CA LEU A 3 -11.99 24.61 -9.02
C LEU A 3 -11.11 25.86 -9.26
N PRO A 4 -9.79 25.77 -9.55
CA PRO A 4 -8.97 26.95 -9.84
C PRO A 4 -9.39 27.74 -11.10
N HIS A 5 -10.17 27.11 -11.99
CA HIS A 5 -10.71 27.74 -13.20
C HIS A 5 -12.24 27.88 -13.13
N HIS A 6 -12.80 28.06 -11.93
CA HIS A 6 -14.23 28.10 -11.68
C HIS A 6 -14.99 29.13 -12.54
N THR A 7 -14.33 30.20 -13.00
CA THR A 7 -14.90 31.20 -13.92
C THR A 7 -15.35 30.58 -15.25
N GLY A 8 -14.60 29.61 -15.79
CA GLY A 8 -14.98 28.82 -16.97
C GLY A 8 -16.10 27.80 -16.70
N TRP A 9 -16.34 27.47 -15.43
CA TRP A 9 -17.37 26.51 -14.99
C TRP A 9 -18.56 27.17 -14.29
N ALA A 10 -18.71 28.50 -14.41
CA ALA A 10 -19.75 29.26 -13.73
C ALA A 10 -21.17 28.75 -14.04
N GLY A 11 -21.44 28.29 -15.26
CA GLY A 11 -22.73 27.71 -15.64
C GLY A 11 -23.07 26.44 -14.84
N LEU A 12 -22.10 25.55 -14.67
CA LEU A 12 -22.24 24.35 -13.84
C LEU A 12 -22.44 24.73 -12.37
N LEU A 13 -21.56 25.58 -11.82
CA LEU A 13 -21.58 25.93 -10.40
C LEU A 13 -22.85 26.68 -9.99
N ARG A 14 -23.46 27.50 -10.86
CA ARG A 14 -24.74 28.18 -10.58
C ARG A 14 -25.94 27.22 -10.53
N SER A 15 -25.89 26.11 -11.26
CA SER A 15 -27.00 25.17 -11.41
C SER A 15 -26.81 23.84 -10.70
N LEU A 16 -25.70 23.68 -9.98
CA LEU A 16 -25.33 22.43 -9.31
C LEU A 16 -26.29 22.10 -8.17
N ARG A 17 -27.06 21.02 -8.34
CA ARG A 17 -28.02 20.53 -7.34
C ARG A 17 -27.52 19.31 -6.56
N TYR A 18 -26.74 18.46 -7.23
CA TYR A 18 -26.29 17.19 -6.67
C TYR A 18 -24.79 17.01 -6.87
N VAL A 19 -24.12 16.48 -5.85
CA VAL A 19 -22.74 16.01 -5.90
C VAL A 19 -22.75 14.56 -5.41
N VAL A 20 -22.31 13.63 -6.25
CA VAL A 20 -22.27 12.21 -5.91
C VAL A 20 -20.84 11.81 -5.58
N ILE A 21 -20.65 11.24 -4.39
CA ILE A 21 -19.38 10.67 -3.94
C ILE A 21 -19.56 9.16 -3.88
N ASP A 22 -19.06 8.46 -4.89
CA ASP A 22 -19.05 7.02 -4.91
C ASP A 22 -17.85 6.47 -4.11
N GLU A 23 -17.97 5.27 -3.56
CA GLU A 23 -16.91 4.61 -2.79
C GLU A 23 -16.31 5.44 -1.65
N LEU A 24 -17.16 6.09 -0.85
CA LEU A 24 -16.77 6.96 0.27
C LEU A 24 -15.67 6.34 1.16
N HIS A 25 -15.77 5.04 1.44
CA HIS A 25 -14.82 4.29 2.25
C HIS A 25 -13.37 4.24 1.72
N ALA A 26 -13.16 4.55 0.44
CA ALA A 26 -11.84 4.68 -0.15
C ALA A 26 -11.16 6.01 0.23
N TYR A 27 -11.94 7.03 0.59
CA TYR A 27 -11.46 8.36 0.96
C TYR A 27 -11.25 8.48 2.46
N ARG A 28 -10.20 7.80 2.94
CA ARG A 28 -9.77 7.81 4.34
C ARG A 28 -8.28 8.15 4.45
N GLY A 29 -7.82 8.39 5.67
CA GLY A 29 -6.47 8.85 5.95
C GLY A 29 -6.17 10.20 5.30
N LEU A 30 -4.91 10.42 4.95
CA LEU A 30 -4.45 11.65 4.28
C LEU A 30 -5.19 11.91 2.96
N PHE A 31 -5.50 10.86 2.19
CA PHE A 31 -6.26 11.03 0.95
C PHE A 31 -7.68 11.55 1.23
N GLY A 32 -8.34 11.03 2.27
CA GLY A 32 -9.61 11.54 2.75
C GLY A 32 -9.53 12.98 3.24
N SER A 33 -8.48 13.33 3.99
CA SER A 33 -8.22 14.71 4.45
C SER A 33 -8.05 15.69 3.30
N HIS A 34 -7.31 15.33 2.26
CA HIS A 34 -7.20 16.11 1.03
C HIS A 34 -8.56 16.27 0.35
N LEU A 35 -9.32 15.17 0.17
CA LEU A 35 -10.64 15.24 -0.45
C LEU A 35 -11.60 16.14 0.35
N ALA A 36 -11.61 16.05 1.67
CA ALA A 36 -12.43 16.91 2.53
C ALA A 36 -12.17 18.39 2.22
N ASN A 37 -10.92 18.78 2.08
CA ASN A 37 -10.56 20.16 1.73
C ASN A 37 -10.86 20.53 0.28
N VAL A 38 -10.84 19.58 -0.67
CA VAL A 38 -11.39 19.80 -2.03
C VAL A 38 -12.89 20.07 -1.95
N LEU A 39 -13.64 19.31 -1.14
CA LEU A 39 -15.08 19.48 -0.97
C LEU A 39 -15.42 20.82 -0.30
N ARG A 40 -14.64 21.26 0.70
CA ARG A 40 -14.76 22.59 1.32
C ARG A 40 -14.63 23.70 0.27
N ARG A 41 -13.62 23.63 -0.61
CA ARG A 41 -13.42 24.57 -1.73
C ARG A 41 -14.59 24.55 -2.71
N LEU A 42 -15.01 23.36 -3.13
CA LEU A 42 -16.16 23.21 -4.03
C LEU A 42 -17.44 23.84 -3.45
N LEU A 43 -17.77 23.54 -2.20
CA LEU A 43 -18.96 24.06 -1.53
C LEU A 43 -18.87 25.57 -1.28
N ARG A 44 -17.67 26.10 -1.01
CA ARG A 44 -17.42 27.55 -0.95
C ARG A 44 -17.71 28.24 -2.29
N LEU A 45 -17.21 27.68 -3.40
CA LEU A 45 -17.50 28.20 -4.74
C LEU A 45 -18.98 28.08 -5.11
N CYS A 46 -19.64 26.97 -4.77
CA CYS A 46 -21.09 26.82 -4.97
C CYS A 46 -21.86 27.94 -4.29
N ARG A 47 -21.55 28.24 -3.01
CA ARG A 47 -22.15 29.35 -2.26
C ARG A 47 -21.91 30.70 -2.93
N PHE A 48 -20.69 30.95 -3.42
CA PHE A 48 -20.36 32.17 -4.17
C PHE A 48 -21.20 32.32 -5.45
N TYR A 49 -21.45 31.23 -6.17
CA TYR A 49 -22.30 31.21 -7.36
C TYR A 49 -23.80 31.09 -7.08
N GLY A 50 -24.21 31.04 -5.81
CA GLY A 50 -25.62 30.99 -5.39
C GLY A 50 -26.25 29.59 -5.38
N SER A 51 -25.46 28.52 -5.42
CA SER A 51 -25.94 27.13 -5.30
C SER A 51 -25.54 26.49 -3.97
N ASN A 52 -26.35 25.53 -3.52
CA ASN A 52 -26.09 24.74 -2.32
C ASN A 52 -26.46 23.26 -2.58
N PRO A 53 -25.56 22.47 -3.19
CA PRO A 53 -25.90 21.14 -3.65
C PRO A 53 -26.07 20.14 -2.49
N THR A 54 -27.01 19.22 -2.67
CA THR A 54 -27.14 18.00 -1.89
C THR A 54 -26.01 17.05 -2.25
N VAL A 55 -25.28 16.53 -1.26
CA VAL A 55 -24.28 15.48 -1.48
C VAL A 55 -24.91 14.12 -1.21
N ILE A 56 -24.69 13.18 -2.13
CA ILE A 56 -25.12 11.80 -2.03
C ILE A 56 -23.85 10.94 -1.98
N CYS A 57 -23.66 10.17 -0.92
CA CYS A 57 -22.50 9.29 -0.75
C CYS A 57 -22.92 7.83 -0.89
N CYS A 58 -22.14 7.05 -1.63
CA CYS A 58 -22.23 5.58 -1.65
C CYS A 58 -20.99 5.01 -0.96
N SER A 59 -21.16 3.94 -0.17
CA SER A 59 -20.06 3.32 0.56
C SER A 59 -20.29 1.83 0.72
N ALA A 60 -19.22 1.04 0.64
CA ALA A 60 -19.22 -0.31 1.16
C ALA A 60 -19.33 -0.33 2.70
N THR A 61 -19.57 -1.52 3.25
CA THR A 61 -19.70 -1.73 4.69
C THR A 61 -18.38 -1.41 5.41
N ILE A 62 -18.40 -0.33 6.20
CA ILE A 62 -17.35 0.08 7.13
C ILE A 62 -17.96 0.33 8.50
N GLY A 63 -17.14 0.42 9.54
CA GLY A 63 -17.62 0.56 10.92
C GLY A 63 -18.29 1.89 11.25
N ASN A 64 -18.06 2.96 10.48
CA ASN A 64 -18.53 4.32 10.78
C ASN A 64 -18.85 5.18 9.52
N PRO A 65 -19.71 4.73 8.59
CA PRO A 65 -19.93 5.42 7.32
C PRO A 65 -20.53 6.82 7.48
N GLY A 66 -21.43 7.00 8.46
CA GLY A 66 -22.02 8.31 8.77
C GLY A 66 -20.98 9.29 9.29
N GLU A 67 -20.21 8.89 10.31
CA GLU A 67 -19.15 9.74 10.89
C GLU A 67 -18.10 10.14 9.85
N LEU A 68 -17.66 9.20 9.00
CA LEU A 68 -16.72 9.49 7.93
C LEU A 68 -17.29 10.53 6.96
N ALA A 69 -18.56 10.37 6.53
CA ALA A 69 -19.21 11.31 5.63
C ALA A 69 -19.34 12.71 6.27
N GLU A 70 -19.73 12.78 7.55
CA GLU A 70 -19.87 14.05 8.26
C GLU A 70 -18.54 14.78 8.38
N ARG A 71 -17.45 14.07 8.73
CA ARG A 71 -16.10 14.65 8.80
C ARG A 71 -15.62 15.14 7.43
N LEU A 72 -15.83 14.34 6.37
CA LEU A 72 -15.43 14.72 5.01
C LEU A 72 -16.21 15.96 4.50
N LEU A 73 -17.50 16.07 4.85
CA LEU A 73 -18.37 17.13 4.34
C LEU A 73 -18.45 18.37 5.24
N GLY A 74 -18.13 18.24 6.52
CA GLY A 74 -18.31 19.29 7.52
C GLY A 74 -19.78 19.65 7.78
N ARG A 75 -20.72 18.70 7.54
CA ARG A 75 -22.16 18.89 7.75
C ARG A 75 -22.86 17.57 8.11
N PRO A 76 -24.02 17.62 8.79
CA PRO A 76 -24.77 16.42 9.17
C PRO A 76 -25.17 15.58 7.95
N VAL A 77 -25.24 14.26 8.13
CA VAL A 77 -25.68 13.32 7.09
C VAL A 77 -26.77 12.39 7.60
N THR A 78 -27.54 11.81 6.69
CA THR A 78 -28.52 10.76 7.01
C THR A 78 -28.03 9.44 6.43
N VAL A 79 -27.76 8.45 7.29
CA VAL A 79 -27.33 7.11 6.87
C VAL A 79 -28.54 6.28 6.45
N VAL A 80 -28.43 5.63 5.30
CA VAL A 80 -29.42 4.66 4.80
C VAL A 80 -28.80 3.27 4.83
N ASP A 81 -29.11 2.49 5.86
CA ASP A 81 -28.50 1.18 6.16
C ASP A 81 -29.42 -0.03 5.89
N ARG A 82 -30.73 0.21 5.76
CA ARG A 82 -31.72 -0.84 5.47
C ARG A 82 -31.58 -1.34 4.04
N ASN A 83 -30.95 -2.51 3.89
CA ASN A 83 -30.86 -3.21 2.62
C ASN A 83 -32.10 -4.08 2.37
N GLY A 84 -32.97 -3.63 1.46
CA GLY A 84 -34.15 -4.38 1.01
C GLY A 84 -33.93 -5.25 -0.23
N ALA A 85 -32.69 -5.42 -0.68
CA ALA A 85 -32.40 -6.25 -1.85
C ALA A 85 -32.61 -7.74 -1.52
N PRO A 86 -33.14 -8.54 -2.47
CA PRO A 86 -33.29 -9.98 -2.28
C PRO A 86 -31.93 -10.63 -2.03
N ARG A 87 -31.87 -11.55 -1.06
CA ARG A 87 -30.68 -12.33 -0.74
C ARG A 87 -31.03 -13.81 -0.82
N ALA A 88 -30.33 -14.50 -1.72
CA ALA A 88 -30.30 -15.95 -1.74
C ALA A 88 -29.33 -16.49 -0.66
N GLU A 89 -29.38 -17.80 -0.43
CA GLU A 89 -28.48 -18.50 0.49
C GLU A 89 -27.00 -18.31 0.09
N ARG A 90 -26.12 -18.13 1.07
CA ARG A 90 -24.67 -18.04 0.86
C ARG A 90 -23.95 -19.02 1.77
N HIS A 91 -23.17 -19.92 1.18
CA HIS A 91 -22.29 -20.82 1.90
C HIS A 91 -20.90 -20.18 2.04
N LEU A 92 -20.32 -20.20 3.25
CA LEU A 92 -18.97 -19.72 3.53
C LEU A 92 -18.10 -20.88 4.01
N TRP A 93 -17.02 -21.17 3.31
CA TRP A 93 -16.08 -22.24 3.63
C TRP A 93 -14.72 -21.68 4.04
N PHE A 94 -14.22 -22.12 5.19
CA PHE A 94 -12.87 -21.85 5.67
C PHE A 94 -12.01 -23.09 5.42
N TRP A 95 -11.06 -22.98 4.50
CA TRP A 95 -10.27 -24.08 3.99
C TRP A 95 -8.83 -23.99 4.51
N ALA A 96 -8.44 -25.00 5.30
CA ALA A 96 -7.05 -25.23 5.69
C ALA A 96 -6.37 -26.17 4.68
N PRO A 97 -5.36 -25.72 3.91
CA PRO A 97 -4.62 -26.62 3.04
C PRO A 97 -4.04 -27.80 3.83
N PRO A 98 -4.06 -29.03 3.27
CA PRO A 98 -3.57 -30.21 3.98
C PRO A 98 -2.07 -30.11 4.24
N LEU A 99 -1.59 -30.80 5.28
CA LEU A 99 -0.16 -30.91 5.56
C LEU A 99 0.49 -31.77 4.48
N SER A 100 1.55 -31.23 3.84
CA SER A 100 2.41 -32.01 2.95
C SER A 100 3.51 -32.72 3.74
N ASP A 101 3.97 -32.11 4.83
CA ASP A 101 4.89 -32.71 5.80
C ASP A 101 4.38 -32.42 7.22
N ALA A 102 3.93 -33.48 7.91
CA ALA A 102 3.39 -33.36 9.26
C ALA A 102 4.47 -33.08 10.32
N THR A 103 5.71 -33.48 10.08
CA THR A 103 6.84 -33.30 11.01
C THR A 103 7.30 -31.85 11.02
N LEU A 104 7.42 -31.26 9.83
CA LEU A 104 7.83 -29.86 9.65
C LEU A 104 6.65 -28.88 9.75
N GLY A 105 5.41 -29.38 9.84
CA GLY A 105 4.21 -28.55 9.86
C GLY A 105 3.94 -27.82 8.54
N VAL A 106 4.57 -28.26 7.44
CA VAL A 106 4.46 -27.61 6.13
C VAL A 106 3.14 -28.00 5.48
N ARG A 107 2.37 -26.98 5.10
CA ARG A 107 1.09 -27.14 4.37
C ARG A 107 1.30 -27.03 2.87
N ARG A 108 0.40 -27.65 2.11
CA ARG A 108 0.30 -27.42 0.67
C ARG A 108 0.03 -25.95 0.36
N SER A 109 0.52 -25.51 -0.80
CA SER A 109 0.31 -24.15 -1.30
C SER A 109 -1.18 -23.84 -1.46
N ALA A 110 -1.62 -22.72 -0.89
CA ALA A 110 -2.98 -22.20 -1.06
C ALA A 110 -3.33 -21.97 -2.54
N VAL A 111 -2.35 -21.58 -3.37
CA VAL A 111 -2.52 -21.39 -4.82
C VAL A 111 -2.86 -22.72 -5.51
N LEU A 112 -2.22 -23.83 -5.11
CA LEU A 112 -2.50 -25.14 -5.68
C LEU A 112 -3.86 -25.69 -5.26
N GLU A 113 -4.27 -25.47 -4.01
CA GLU A 113 -5.62 -25.85 -3.55
C GLU A 113 -6.70 -24.98 -4.24
N ALA A 114 -6.44 -23.68 -4.43
CA ALA A 114 -7.31 -22.79 -5.20
C ALA A 114 -7.46 -23.24 -6.65
N ARG A 115 -6.35 -23.61 -7.31
CA ARG A 115 -6.37 -24.20 -8.66
C ARG A 115 -7.29 -25.42 -8.72
N ARG A 116 -7.18 -26.34 -7.75
CA ARG A 116 -8.00 -27.55 -7.69
C ARG A 116 -9.48 -27.21 -7.54
N LEU A 117 -9.82 -26.37 -6.57
CA LEU A 117 -11.20 -25.96 -6.30
C LEU A 117 -11.83 -25.25 -7.51
N ILE A 118 -11.16 -24.23 -8.05
CA ILE A 118 -11.67 -23.45 -9.19
C ILE A 118 -11.85 -24.36 -10.41
N ALA A 119 -10.94 -25.31 -10.65
CA ALA A 119 -11.10 -26.29 -11.73
C ALA A 119 -12.34 -27.17 -11.56
N GLU A 120 -12.66 -27.64 -10.34
CA GLU A 120 -13.91 -28.38 -10.09
C GLU A 120 -15.16 -27.51 -10.29
N LEU A 121 -15.15 -26.28 -9.79
CA LEU A 121 -16.26 -25.34 -9.96
C LEU A 121 -16.52 -25.03 -11.45
N LEU A 122 -15.46 -24.88 -12.24
CA LEU A 122 -15.57 -24.71 -13.69
C LEU A 122 -16.14 -25.95 -14.38
N ARG A 123 -15.84 -27.18 -13.92
CA ARG A 123 -16.45 -28.41 -14.46
C ARG A 123 -17.95 -28.51 -14.17
N LEU A 124 -18.40 -27.88 -13.08
CA LEU A 124 -19.82 -27.77 -12.71
C LEU A 124 -20.53 -26.62 -13.45
N ASP A 125 -19.88 -26.00 -14.43
CA ASP A 125 -20.39 -24.85 -15.16
C ASP A 125 -20.78 -23.69 -14.23
N LEU A 126 -19.94 -23.40 -13.23
CA LEU A 126 -20.09 -22.23 -12.35
C LEU A 126 -19.14 -21.11 -12.78
N GLN A 127 -19.60 -19.87 -12.67
CA GLN A 127 -18.80 -18.68 -12.90
C GLN A 127 -18.08 -18.26 -11.62
N VAL A 128 -16.74 -18.14 -11.68
CA VAL A 128 -15.89 -18.03 -10.48
C VAL A 128 -14.97 -16.81 -10.52
N ILE A 129 -14.79 -16.15 -9.38
CA ILE A 129 -13.68 -15.22 -9.15
C ILE A 129 -12.71 -15.78 -8.12
N GLY A 130 -11.41 -15.75 -8.44
CA GLY A 130 -10.33 -16.05 -7.51
C GLY A 130 -9.57 -14.77 -7.16
N PHE A 131 -9.48 -14.41 -5.90
CA PHE A 131 -8.69 -13.27 -5.42
C PHE A 131 -7.35 -13.73 -4.85
N CYS A 132 -6.26 -13.11 -5.30
CA CYS A 132 -4.92 -13.34 -4.78
C CYS A 132 -4.33 -12.04 -4.22
N ARG A 133 -3.48 -12.16 -3.18
CA ARG A 133 -2.84 -11.01 -2.51
C ARG A 133 -1.79 -10.28 -3.35
N SER A 134 -1.13 -10.99 -4.27
CA SER A 134 -0.03 -10.43 -5.06
C SER A 134 -0.28 -10.56 -6.56
N ARG A 135 0.28 -9.64 -7.35
CA ARG A 135 0.22 -9.69 -8.83
C ARG A 135 0.85 -10.99 -9.35
N SER A 136 1.95 -11.45 -8.75
CA SER A 136 2.61 -12.70 -9.13
C SER A 136 1.71 -13.92 -8.87
N SER A 137 1.05 -13.99 -7.72
CA SER A 137 0.13 -15.09 -7.40
C SER A 137 -1.10 -15.14 -8.32
N VAL A 138 -1.60 -13.98 -8.79
CA VAL A 138 -2.66 -13.92 -9.82
C VAL A 138 -2.21 -14.62 -11.10
N GLU A 139 -1.04 -14.22 -11.62
CA GLU A 139 -0.54 -14.73 -12.90
C GLU A 139 -0.13 -16.21 -12.82
N VAL A 140 0.42 -16.65 -11.69
CA VAL A 140 0.75 -18.07 -11.45
C VAL A 140 -0.51 -18.93 -11.41
N LEU A 141 -1.53 -18.53 -10.64
CA LEU A 141 -2.80 -19.27 -10.56
C LEU A 141 -3.51 -19.28 -11.92
N LEU A 142 -3.53 -18.13 -12.62
CA LEU A 142 -4.09 -18.00 -13.95
C LEU A 142 -3.43 -18.97 -14.93
N SER A 143 -2.09 -19.00 -14.95
CA SER A 143 -1.31 -19.89 -15.82
C SER A 143 -1.70 -21.36 -15.59
N TYR A 144 -1.86 -21.77 -14.33
CA TYR A 144 -2.26 -23.14 -14.00
C TYR A 144 -3.69 -23.49 -14.43
N LEU A 145 -4.61 -22.54 -14.33
CA LEU A 145 -6.00 -22.73 -14.72
C LEU A 145 -6.14 -22.78 -16.25
N GLN A 146 -5.47 -21.87 -16.97
CA GLN A 146 -5.46 -21.86 -18.44
C GLN A 146 -4.84 -23.14 -19.02
N GLN A 147 -3.79 -23.68 -18.40
CA GLN A 147 -3.21 -24.98 -18.80
C GLN A 147 -4.19 -26.15 -18.64
N LEU A 148 -5.05 -26.13 -17.60
CA LEU A 148 -6.07 -27.16 -17.39
C LEU A 148 -7.27 -27.01 -18.34
N HIS A 149 -7.53 -25.80 -18.82
CA HIS A 149 -8.69 -25.45 -19.64
C HIS A 149 -8.26 -24.78 -20.95
N ALA A 150 -7.35 -25.45 -21.68
CA ALA A 150 -6.93 -24.99 -22.98
C ALA A 150 -8.13 -25.07 -23.94
N GLY A 151 -8.72 -23.90 -24.26
CA GLY A 151 -9.80 -23.81 -25.25
C GLY A 151 -9.34 -24.22 -26.65
N GLY A 152 -10.30 -24.36 -27.57
CA GLY A 152 -9.99 -24.59 -28.98
C GLY A 152 -9.24 -23.39 -29.60
N PRO A 153 -8.36 -23.62 -30.60
CA PRO A 153 -7.62 -22.54 -31.25
C PRO A 153 -8.56 -21.46 -31.81
N GLY A 154 -8.27 -20.19 -31.48
CA GLY A 154 -9.04 -19.02 -31.94
C GLY A 154 -10.22 -18.60 -31.05
N GLN A 155 -10.52 -19.32 -29.98
CA GLN A 155 -11.52 -18.89 -29.00
C GLN A 155 -10.89 -17.97 -27.94
N ALA A 156 -11.64 -16.95 -27.51
CA ALA A 156 -11.22 -16.14 -26.38
C ALA A 156 -11.12 -17.04 -25.12
N PRO A 157 -10.07 -16.88 -24.30
CA PRO A 157 -9.91 -17.74 -23.14
C PRO A 157 -11.06 -17.51 -22.16
N ALA A 158 -11.75 -18.60 -21.80
CA ALA A 158 -12.81 -18.59 -20.80
C ALA A 158 -12.29 -18.21 -19.39
N ILE A 159 -10.98 -18.30 -19.19
CA ILE A 159 -10.29 -17.99 -17.93
C ILE A 159 -9.34 -16.81 -18.16
N ARG A 160 -9.57 -15.71 -17.43
CA ARG A 160 -8.85 -14.44 -17.59
C ARG A 160 -8.16 -14.00 -16.30
N GLY A 161 -7.12 -13.19 -16.42
CA GLY A 161 -6.55 -12.44 -15.28
C GLY A 161 -7.22 -11.08 -15.12
N TYR A 162 -7.03 -10.42 -13.99
CA TYR A 162 -7.35 -8.99 -13.84
C TYR A 162 -6.47 -8.30 -12.80
N ARG A 163 -5.71 -7.28 -13.21
CA ARG A 163 -4.91 -6.45 -12.30
C ARG A 163 -4.76 -5.03 -12.84
N GLY A 164 -4.45 -4.08 -11.95
CA GLY A 164 -4.35 -2.66 -12.31
C GLY A 164 -3.31 -2.32 -13.38
N GLY A 165 -2.29 -3.16 -13.57
CA GLY A 165 -1.25 -2.97 -14.60
C GLY A 165 -1.61 -3.47 -16.01
N TYR A 166 -2.83 -3.97 -16.23
CA TYR A 166 -3.35 -4.29 -17.56
C TYR A 166 -3.83 -3.04 -18.29
N LEU A 167 -3.83 -3.11 -19.62
CA LEU A 167 -4.26 -1.99 -20.44
C LEU A 167 -5.74 -1.68 -20.20
N PRO A 168 -6.18 -0.41 -20.28
CA PRO A 168 -7.58 -0.03 -20.07
C PRO A 168 -8.57 -0.79 -20.96
N LEU A 169 -8.23 -1.04 -22.22
CA LEU A 169 -9.08 -1.78 -23.15
C LEU A 169 -9.22 -3.27 -22.78
N GLU A 170 -8.15 -3.88 -22.29
CA GLU A 170 -8.15 -5.28 -21.84
C GLU A 170 -9.06 -5.45 -20.62
N ARG A 171 -8.94 -4.53 -19.64
CA ARG A 171 -9.80 -4.52 -18.44
C ARG A 171 -11.27 -4.43 -18.81
N ARG A 172 -11.64 -3.47 -19.68
CA ARG A 172 -13.03 -3.33 -20.18
C ARG A 172 -13.54 -4.58 -20.89
N ALA A 173 -12.69 -5.25 -21.67
CA ALA A 173 -13.06 -6.50 -22.34
C ALA A 173 -13.31 -7.65 -21.35
N ILE A 174 -12.48 -7.76 -20.31
CA ILE A 174 -12.65 -8.75 -19.23
C ILE A 174 -13.93 -8.48 -18.45
N GLU A 175 -14.19 -7.22 -18.07
CA GLU A 175 -15.41 -6.80 -17.37
C GLU A 175 -16.67 -7.10 -18.18
N ALA A 176 -16.67 -6.78 -19.47
CA ALA A 176 -17.77 -7.09 -20.37
C ALA A 176 -17.97 -8.61 -20.53
N GLY A 177 -16.87 -9.37 -20.60
CA GLY A 177 -16.91 -10.82 -20.69
C GLY A 177 -17.44 -11.50 -19.42
N LEU A 178 -17.14 -10.96 -18.24
CA LEU A 178 -17.72 -11.39 -16.97
C LEU A 178 -19.23 -11.13 -16.94
N ARG A 179 -19.65 -9.89 -17.27
CA ARG A 179 -21.07 -9.52 -17.32
C ARG A 179 -21.85 -10.36 -18.33
N GLY A 180 -21.25 -10.65 -19.48
CA GLY A 180 -21.85 -11.45 -20.56
C GLY A 180 -21.75 -12.97 -20.37
N GLY A 181 -21.04 -13.45 -19.35
CA GLY A 181 -20.84 -14.88 -19.08
C GLY A 181 -19.86 -15.61 -20.02
N SER A 182 -19.21 -14.90 -20.96
CA SER A 182 -18.18 -15.49 -21.83
C SER A 182 -16.86 -15.76 -21.08
N VAL A 183 -16.60 -15.01 -20.00
CA VAL A 183 -15.52 -15.28 -19.06
C VAL A 183 -16.08 -16.09 -17.90
N ARG A 184 -15.71 -17.38 -17.84
CA ARG A 184 -16.16 -18.34 -16.83
C ARG A 184 -15.37 -18.26 -15.53
N ALA A 185 -14.10 -17.89 -15.61
CA ALA A 185 -13.32 -17.59 -14.41
C ALA A 185 -12.43 -16.36 -14.59
N VAL A 186 -12.27 -15.59 -13.52
CA VAL A 186 -11.28 -14.51 -13.44
C VAL A 186 -10.42 -14.66 -12.19
N VAL A 187 -9.11 -14.51 -12.35
CA VAL A 187 -8.17 -14.41 -11.23
C VAL A 187 -7.73 -12.97 -11.09
N ALA A 188 -7.93 -12.36 -9.92
CA ALA A 188 -7.73 -10.93 -9.72
C ALA A 188 -6.97 -10.58 -8.45
N THR A 189 -6.35 -9.39 -8.43
CA THR A 189 -5.99 -8.74 -7.16
C THR A 189 -7.22 -8.04 -6.57
N ASN A 190 -7.03 -7.17 -5.58
CA ASN A 190 -8.07 -6.24 -5.11
C ASN A 190 -8.57 -5.24 -6.20
N ALA A 191 -8.11 -5.31 -7.44
CA ALA A 191 -8.55 -4.40 -8.49
C ALA A 191 -10.02 -4.62 -8.91
N LEU A 192 -10.58 -5.83 -8.68
CA LEU A 192 -12.01 -6.13 -8.82
C LEU A 192 -12.79 -6.03 -7.50
N GLU A 193 -12.14 -5.55 -6.43
CA GLU A 193 -12.84 -5.21 -5.17
C GLU A 193 -13.68 -3.94 -5.32
N LEU A 194 -13.26 -3.03 -6.20
CA LEU A 194 -13.91 -1.73 -6.50
C LEU A 194 -15.17 -1.90 -7.34
N GLY A 195 -16.18 -1.02 -7.18
CA GLY A 195 -17.56 -1.04 -7.70
C GLY A 195 -17.81 -1.17 -9.21
N VAL A 196 -16.91 -1.84 -9.95
CA VAL A 196 -17.13 -2.30 -11.30
C VAL A 196 -18.30 -3.29 -11.32
N ASP A 197 -19.28 -3.02 -12.17
CA ASP A 197 -20.39 -3.92 -12.43
C ASP A 197 -19.92 -5.10 -13.29
N ILE A 198 -19.50 -6.19 -12.65
CA ILE A 198 -19.11 -7.44 -13.32
C ILE A 198 -20.26 -8.48 -13.34
N GLY A 199 -21.47 -8.08 -12.95
CA GLY A 199 -22.58 -9.00 -12.70
C GLY A 199 -22.41 -9.80 -11.40
N GLY A 200 -23.34 -10.74 -11.16
CA GLY A 200 -23.26 -11.67 -10.03
C GLY A 200 -22.56 -12.97 -10.43
N LEU A 201 -21.56 -13.38 -9.66
CA LEU A 201 -20.85 -14.64 -9.85
C LEU A 201 -21.43 -15.74 -8.96
N ASP A 202 -21.15 -17.01 -9.30
CA ASP A 202 -21.64 -18.16 -8.53
C ASP A 202 -20.73 -18.46 -7.34
N ALA A 203 -19.41 -18.28 -7.50
CA ALA A 203 -18.43 -18.50 -6.44
C ALA A 203 -17.30 -17.45 -6.37
N SER A 204 -16.84 -17.16 -5.15
CA SER A 204 -15.69 -16.30 -4.86
C SER A 204 -14.69 -17.05 -3.99
N VAL A 205 -13.44 -17.12 -4.42
CA VAL A 205 -12.35 -17.86 -3.77
C VAL A 205 -11.25 -16.89 -3.36
N LEU A 206 -11.03 -16.71 -2.08
CA LEU A 206 -9.92 -15.91 -1.53
C LEU A 206 -8.71 -16.80 -1.29
N VAL A 207 -7.60 -16.50 -1.95
CA VAL A 207 -6.31 -17.16 -1.76
C VAL A 207 -5.47 -16.34 -0.79
N GLY A 208 -5.67 -16.63 0.49
CA GLY A 208 -5.13 -15.94 1.64
C GLY A 208 -5.90 -14.69 2.05
N TYR A 209 -5.61 -14.17 3.25
CA TYR A 209 -6.37 -13.06 3.82
C TYR A 209 -6.06 -11.74 3.07
N PRO A 210 -7.09 -11.00 2.57
CA PRO A 210 -6.91 -9.74 1.86
C PRO A 210 -6.21 -8.63 2.67
N GLY A 211 -6.18 -8.75 4.00
CA GLY A 211 -5.52 -7.82 4.91
C GLY A 211 -6.51 -7.02 5.77
N THR A 212 -7.74 -6.82 5.31
CA THR A 212 -8.82 -6.17 6.08
C THR A 212 -10.12 -6.98 6.04
N LEU A 213 -10.95 -6.83 7.08
CA LEU A 213 -12.28 -7.42 7.17
C LEU A 213 -13.17 -6.83 6.08
N ALA A 214 -13.12 -5.52 5.88
CA ALA A 214 -13.87 -4.85 4.82
C ALA A 214 -13.56 -5.44 3.43
N SER A 215 -12.28 -5.57 3.07
CA SER A 215 -11.88 -6.18 1.79
C SER A 215 -12.30 -7.64 1.68
N THR A 216 -12.23 -8.40 2.77
CA THR A 216 -12.69 -9.79 2.80
C THR A 216 -14.17 -9.90 2.46
N TRP A 217 -15.02 -9.09 3.08
CA TRP A 217 -16.46 -9.07 2.82
C TRP A 217 -16.80 -8.53 1.44
N GLN A 218 -16.08 -7.53 0.94
CA GLN A 218 -16.28 -7.01 -0.42
C GLN A 218 -15.92 -8.07 -1.48
N GLN A 219 -14.81 -8.78 -1.31
CA GLN A 219 -14.36 -9.81 -2.26
C GLN A 219 -15.25 -11.06 -2.23
N LEU A 220 -15.65 -11.54 -1.04
CA LEU A 220 -16.66 -12.62 -0.93
C LEU A 220 -18.03 -12.17 -1.44
N GLY A 221 -18.34 -10.88 -1.32
CA GLY A 221 -19.56 -10.25 -1.80
C GLY A 221 -19.74 -10.27 -3.32
N ARG A 222 -18.67 -10.52 -4.10
CA ARG A 222 -18.72 -10.65 -5.56
C ARG A 222 -19.45 -11.91 -6.05
N ALA A 223 -19.58 -12.91 -5.18
CA ALA A 223 -20.43 -14.07 -5.43
C ALA A 223 -21.82 -13.86 -4.82
N GLY A 224 -22.87 -14.12 -5.59
CA GLY A 224 -24.26 -13.90 -5.18
C GLY A 224 -25.08 -13.29 -6.29
N ARG A 225 -25.96 -14.09 -6.90
CA ARG A 225 -27.07 -13.61 -7.73
C ARG A 225 -28.33 -13.50 -6.87
N ARG A 226 -29.33 -12.74 -7.34
CA ARG A 226 -30.56 -12.48 -6.58
C ARG A 226 -31.34 -13.74 -6.23
N ASP A 227 -31.25 -14.75 -7.10
CA ASP A 227 -32.18 -15.90 -7.09
C ASP A 227 -31.49 -17.27 -6.91
N SER A 228 -30.17 -17.32 -6.74
CA SER A 228 -29.42 -18.58 -6.63
C SER A 228 -28.43 -18.57 -5.48
N ALA A 229 -28.25 -19.75 -4.87
CA ALA A 229 -27.24 -19.93 -3.82
C ALA A 229 -25.84 -19.55 -4.33
N SER A 230 -24.99 -19.06 -3.45
CA SER A 230 -23.62 -18.65 -3.76
C SER A 230 -22.60 -19.25 -2.81
N LEU A 231 -21.36 -19.40 -3.29
CA LEU A 231 -20.26 -19.97 -2.52
C LEU A 231 -19.14 -18.94 -2.31
N GLY A 232 -18.79 -18.68 -1.06
CA GLY A 232 -17.57 -17.97 -0.69
C GLY A 232 -16.58 -18.92 -0.03
N VAL A 233 -15.34 -18.96 -0.50
CA VAL A 233 -14.29 -19.83 0.06
C VAL A 233 -13.09 -18.99 0.45
N PHE A 234 -12.62 -19.15 1.68
CA PHE A 234 -11.36 -18.61 2.17
C PHE A 234 -10.34 -19.74 2.30
N ILE A 235 -9.28 -19.71 1.47
CA ILE A 235 -8.17 -20.68 1.51
C ILE A 235 -6.99 -20.00 2.19
N ALA A 236 -6.65 -20.43 3.39
CA ALA A 236 -5.58 -19.82 4.17
C ALA A 236 -4.19 -20.15 3.61
N SER A 237 -3.28 -19.18 3.61
CA SER A 237 -1.85 -19.45 3.45
C SER A 237 -1.22 -19.88 4.78
N ASP A 238 0.08 -20.18 4.75
CA ASP A 238 0.93 -20.42 5.93
C ASP A 238 1.17 -19.17 6.80
N ALA A 239 0.68 -17.99 6.39
CA ALA A 239 0.86 -16.77 7.14
C ALA A 239 0.20 -16.88 8.54
N PRO A 240 0.85 -16.38 9.61
CA PRO A 240 0.30 -16.46 10.96
C PRO A 240 -1.11 -15.88 11.09
N LEU A 241 -1.40 -14.81 10.35
CA LEU A 241 -2.71 -14.16 10.30
C LEU A 241 -3.79 -15.07 9.70
N ASP A 242 -3.49 -15.71 8.56
CA ASP A 242 -4.41 -16.63 7.90
C ASP A 242 -4.68 -17.87 8.77
N GLN A 243 -3.64 -18.41 9.40
CA GLN A 243 -3.77 -19.53 10.34
C GLN A 243 -4.57 -19.15 11.59
N PHE A 244 -4.44 -17.91 12.08
CA PHE A 244 -5.27 -17.40 13.17
C PHE A 244 -6.75 -17.36 12.77
N LEU A 245 -7.07 -16.78 11.61
CA LEU A 245 -8.45 -16.66 11.13
C LEU A 245 -9.12 -18.02 10.89
N LEU A 246 -8.37 -19.05 10.49
CA LEU A 246 -8.91 -20.41 10.39
C LEU A 246 -9.26 -21.02 11.75
N ARG A 247 -8.45 -20.75 12.78
CA ARG A 247 -8.69 -21.27 14.14
C ARG A 247 -9.76 -20.50 14.87
N HIS A 248 -9.97 -19.25 14.47
CA HIS A 248 -10.90 -18.29 15.07
C HIS A 248 -11.80 -17.65 13.99
N PRO A 249 -12.61 -18.44 13.26
CA PRO A 249 -13.50 -17.88 12.23
C PRO A 249 -14.51 -16.88 12.80
N GLU A 250 -14.88 -16.99 14.09
CA GLU A 250 -15.69 -16.02 14.83
C GLU A 250 -15.11 -14.60 14.75
N TYR A 251 -13.79 -14.46 14.68
CA TYR A 251 -13.15 -13.16 14.51
C TYR A 251 -13.60 -12.48 13.20
N LEU A 252 -13.67 -13.21 12.08
CA LEU A 252 -14.10 -12.65 10.80
C LEU A 252 -15.62 -12.38 10.77
N LEU A 253 -16.40 -13.22 11.47
CA LEU A 253 -17.87 -13.20 11.42
C LEU A 253 -18.49 -12.17 12.38
N GLU A 254 -17.87 -11.94 13.54
CA GLU A 254 -18.45 -11.15 14.62
C GLU A 254 -17.76 -9.78 14.78
N THR A 255 -16.51 -9.62 14.34
CA THR A 255 -15.81 -8.35 14.45
C THR A 255 -16.36 -7.34 13.45
N PRO A 256 -16.72 -6.11 13.90
CA PRO A 256 -17.17 -5.08 12.98
C PRO A 256 -16.05 -4.68 12.00
N PRO A 257 -16.37 -4.36 10.73
CA PRO A 257 -15.39 -3.88 9.77
C PRO A 257 -14.67 -2.63 10.26
N GLU A 258 -13.48 -2.40 9.69
CA GLU A 258 -12.62 -1.28 10.05
C GLU A 258 -13.31 0.08 9.88
N ARG A 259 -12.90 1.05 10.70
CA ARG A 259 -13.38 2.43 10.64
C ARG A 259 -12.60 3.24 9.61
N GLY A 260 -13.27 4.15 8.92
CA GLY A 260 -12.64 5.21 8.14
C GLY A 260 -12.25 6.37 9.05
N LEU A 261 -10.96 6.64 9.14
CA LEU A 261 -10.40 7.76 9.92
C LEU A 261 -9.95 8.85 8.96
N VAL A 262 -10.26 10.11 9.28
CA VAL A 262 -9.79 11.28 8.55
C VAL A 262 -9.53 12.45 9.51
N ASP A 263 -8.50 13.21 9.22
CA ASP A 263 -8.22 14.51 9.84
C ASP A 263 -8.15 15.61 8.78
N PRO A 264 -9.29 16.20 8.39
CA PRO A 264 -9.33 17.30 7.43
C PRO A 264 -8.57 18.55 7.89
N ASP A 265 -8.28 18.68 9.19
CA ASP A 265 -7.68 19.86 9.79
C ASP A 265 -6.18 19.65 10.11
N ASN A 266 -5.58 18.56 9.61
CA ASN A 266 -4.13 18.39 9.60
C ASN A 266 -3.47 19.64 9.00
N LEU A 267 -2.57 20.27 9.75
CA LEU A 267 -2.05 21.61 9.47
C LEU A 267 -1.45 21.76 8.06
N LEU A 268 -0.67 20.77 7.61
CA LEU A 268 0.01 20.82 6.31
C LEU A 268 -0.98 20.58 5.15
N VAL A 269 -1.92 19.66 5.33
CA VAL A 269 -3.01 19.42 4.35
C VAL A 269 -3.92 20.64 4.27
N LEU A 270 -4.38 21.15 5.40
CA LEU A 270 -5.25 22.32 5.49
C LEU A 270 -4.58 23.56 4.87
N GLY A 271 -3.34 23.85 5.25
CA GLY A 271 -2.58 25.00 4.77
C GLY A 271 -2.44 25.01 3.24
N SER A 272 -2.05 23.87 2.65
CA SER A 272 -1.94 23.77 1.19
C SER A 272 -3.28 24.00 0.48
N HIS A 273 -4.37 23.46 1.00
CA HIS A 273 -5.70 23.68 0.42
C HIS A 273 -6.26 25.08 0.68
N LEU A 274 -5.89 25.74 1.79
CA LEU A 274 -6.26 27.11 2.09
C LEU A 274 -5.60 28.09 1.11
N GLN A 275 -4.33 27.87 0.75
CA GLN A 275 -3.66 28.62 -0.32
C GLN A 275 -4.40 28.49 -1.64
N ALA A 276 -4.77 27.26 -2.04
CA ALA A 276 -5.55 27.03 -3.25
C ALA A 276 -6.95 27.66 -3.18
N ALA A 277 -7.59 27.68 -2.01
CA ALA A 277 -8.87 28.33 -1.80
C ALA A 277 -8.76 29.87 -1.90
N ALA A 278 -7.67 30.45 -1.43
CA ALA A 278 -7.41 31.89 -1.48
C ALA A 278 -7.11 32.36 -2.91
N PHE A 279 -6.42 31.52 -3.70
CA PHE A 279 -6.26 31.70 -5.15
C PHE A 279 -7.60 31.72 -5.88
N GLU A 280 -8.51 30.80 -5.54
CA GLU A 280 -9.84 30.70 -6.15
C GLU A 280 -10.74 31.89 -5.82
N LEU A 281 -10.83 32.26 -4.54
CA LEU A 281 -11.71 33.32 -4.09
C LEU A 281 -11.13 33.97 -2.83
N ALA A 282 -11.07 35.30 -2.82
CA ALA A 282 -10.57 36.06 -1.68
C ALA A 282 -11.34 35.73 -0.39
N PHE A 283 -10.62 35.53 0.72
CA PHE A 283 -11.23 35.28 2.02
C PHE A 283 -11.61 36.59 2.71
N SER A 284 -12.77 36.61 3.39
CA SER A 284 -13.13 37.72 4.28
C SER A 284 -12.54 37.49 5.67
N GLU A 285 -12.25 38.57 6.39
CA GLU A 285 -11.87 38.51 7.80
C GLU A 285 -12.98 37.82 8.62
N GLY A 286 -12.59 36.85 9.45
CA GLY A 286 -13.53 36.02 10.21
C GLY A 286 -14.21 34.90 9.41
N GLU A 287 -13.92 34.73 8.11
CA GLU A 287 -14.41 33.60 7.33
C GLU A 287 -13.71 32.29 7.77
N ALA A 288 -14.49 31.28 8.15
CA ALA A 288 -13.95 29.97 8.51
C ALA A 288 -13.79 29.06 7.28
N PHE A 289 -12.69 28.30 7.24
CA PHE A 289 -12.46 27.27 6.22
C PHE A 289 -12.72 25.86 6.78
N GLY A 290 -13.99 25.43 6.71
CA GLY A 290 -14.40 24.11 7.23
C GLY A 290 -14.52 24.10 8.76
N SER A 291 -14.07 23.02 9.40
CA SER A 291 -14.10 22.84 10.86
C SER A 291 -12.91 23.45 11.60
N ALA A 292 -11.88 23.90 10.86
CA ALA A 292 -10.70 24.58 11.42
C ALA A 292 -11.04 25.87 12.21
N GLY A 293 -12.21 26.45 11.97
CA GLY A 293 -12.63 27.69 12.62
C GLY A 293 -12.02 28.94 11.99
N SER A 294 -12.59 30.11 12.32
CA SER A 294 -12.15 31.39 11.78
C SER A 294 -10.81 31.85 12.33
N GLU A 295 -10.46 31.46 13.56
CA GLU A 295 -9.20 31.82 14.22
C GLU A 295 -8.00 31.20 13.49
N LEU A 296 -7.94 29.86 13.39
CA LEU A 296 -6.86 29.17 12.68
C LEU A 296 -6.79 29.57 11.20
N THR A 297 -7.95 29.77 10.55
CA THR A 297 -7.99 30.26 9.16
C THR A 297 -7.33 31.64 9.04
N GLY A 298 -7.66 32.56 9.97
CA GLY A 298 -7.07 33.89 10.03
C GLY A 298 -5.56 33.85 10.29
N THR A 299 -5.12 33.08 11.27
CA THR A 299 -3.69 32.92 11.60
C THR A 299 -2.89 32.41 10.40
N LEU A 300 -3.38 31.40 9.69
CA LEU A 300 -2.70 30.89 8.49
C LEU A 300 -2.67 31.93 7.35
N LEU A 301 -3.76 32.68 7.16
CA LEU A 301 -3.80 33.76 6.15
C LEU A 301 -2.85 34.90 6.49
N ASP A 302 -2.68 35.22 7.77
CA ASP A 302 -1.71 36.21 8.24
C ASP A 302 -0.28 35.72 8.01
N CYS A 303 0.04 34.46 8.31
CA CYS A 303 1.34 33.85 7.95
C CYS A 303 1.59 33.90 6.44
N PHE A 304 0.59 33.56 5.61
CA PHE A 304 0.72 33.64 4.15
C PHE A 304 0.91 35.09 3.66
N ALA A 305 0.41 36.08 4.40
CA ALA A 305 0.64 37.47 4.09
C ALA A 305 2.05 37.93 4.45
N GLU A 306 2.61 37.46 5.56
CA GLU A 306 4.02 37.65 5.92
C GLU A 306 4.96 37.02 4.88
N ASP A 307 4.60 35.85 4.36
CA ASP A 307 5.33 35.17 3.27
C ASP A 307 5.12 35.79 1.87
N GLY A 308 4.27 36.82 1.75
CA GLY A 308 3.98 37.51 0.49
C GLY A 308 3.10 36.73 -0.50
N LEU A 309 2.54 35.58 -0.09
CA LEU A 309 1.64 34.76 -0.91
C LEU A 309 0.25 35.39 -1.06
N VAL A 310 -0.20 36.07 -0.01
CA VAL A 310 -1.50 36.73 0.09
C VAL A 310 -1.33 38.19 0.47
N HIS A 311 -2.13 39.07 -0.11
CA HIS A 311 -2.19 40.49 0.24
C HIS A 311 -3.52 40.82 0.94
N ARG A 312 -3.44 41.38 2.14
CA ARG A 312 -4.61 41.88 2.87
C ARG A 312 -5.00 43.27 2.35
N SER A 313 -6.19 43.39 1.77
CA SER A 313 -6.79 44.66 1.34
C SER A 313 -8.09 44.90 2.09
N GLY A 314 -8.06 45.84 3.05
CA GLY A 314 -9.19 46.06 3.95
C GLY A 314 -9.52 44.81 4.77
N THR A 315 -10.75 44.32 4.66
CA THR A 315 -11.26 43.13 5.35
C THR A 315 -11.13 41.84 4.52
N ARG A 316 -10.31 41.84 3.46
CA ARG A 316 -10.16 40.69 2.57
C ARG A 316 -8.72 40.30 2.31
N TYR A 317 -8.50 39.01 2.16
CA TYR A 317 -7.24 38.37 1.81
C TYR A 317 -7.28 37.93 0.35
N HIS A 318 -6.42 38.53 -0.47
CA HIS A 318 -6.33 38.27 -1.91
C HIS A 318 -5.05 37.54 -2.23
N TRP A 319 -5.11 36.50 -3.07
CA TRP A 319 -3.88 35.89 -3.58
C TRP A 319 -3.05 36.90 -4.38
N SER A 320 -1.75 36.99 -4.09
CA SER A 320 -0.83 37.98 -4.68
C SER A 320 0.40 37.38 -5.36
N ALA A 321 0.67 36.08 -5.18
CA ALA A 321 1.80 35.42 -5.81
C ALA A 321 1.49 34.95 -7.24
N ASP A 322 2.52 34.87 -8.09
CA ASP A 322 2.41 34.30 -9.44
C ASP A 322 2.30 32.76 -9.43
N ALA A 323 2.54 32.13 -8.28
CA ALA A 323 2.45 30.69 -8.12
C ALA A 323 1.00 30.19 -8.25
N PHE A 324 0.85 28.95 -8.76
CA PHE A 324 -0.43 28.27 -8.89
C PHE A 324 -0.53 27.14 -7.84
N PRO A 325 -1.16 27.36 -6.67
CA PRO A 325 -1.04 26.45 -5.53
C PRO A 325 -1.57 25.05 -5.81
N ALA A 326 -2.57 24.93 -6.68
CA ALA A 326 -3.21 23.66 -6.99
C ALA A 326 -2.27 22.66 -7.71
N GLU A 327 -1.19 23.11 -8.35
CA GLU A 327 -0.18 22.23 -8.97
C GLU A 327 0.73 21.56 -7.94
N ALA A 328 0.98 22.21 -6.79
CA ALA A 328 1.79 21.65 -5.72
C ALA A 328 1.04 20.58 -4.89
N ILE A 329 -0.30 20.55 -4.97
CA ILE A 329 -1.15 19.65 -4.19
C ILE A 329 -1.35 18.33 -4.94
N SER A 330 -0.65 17.29 -4.50
CA SER A 330 -0.95 15.92 -4.92
C SER A 330 -1.94 15.28 -3.95
N LEU A 331 -3.20 15.09 -4.37
CA LEU A 331 -4.26 14.51 -3.51
C LEU A 331 -3.97 13.07 -3.10
N ARG A 332 -3.33 12.31 -4.00
CA ARG A 332 -2.77 10.99 -3.67
C ARG A 332 -1.30 11.22 -3.34
N ARG A 333 -0.74 10.40 -2.44
CA ARG A 333 0.72 10.29 -2.28
C ARG A 333 1.39 10.40 -3.63
N ALA A 334 2.38 11.30 -3.77
CA ALA A 334 3.02 11.64 -5.04
C ALA A 334 3.10 10.39 -5.90
N ALA A 335 2.25 10.31 -6.93
CA ALA A 335 2.06 9.07 -7.66
C ALA A 335 3.39 8.76 -8.31
N ALA A 336 4.10 7.76 -7.79
CA ALA A 336 5.33 7.33 -8.41
C ALA A 336 4.98 7.01 -9.86
N SER A 337 5.72 7.64 -10.77
CA SER A 337 5.54 7.44 -12.20
C SER A 337 5.58 5.95 -12.52
N ASN A 338 4.73 5.50 -13.43
CA ASN A 338 4.75 4.10 -13.84
C ASN A 338 5.94 3.83 -14.76
N VAL A 339 6.48 2.61 -14.66
CA VAL A 339 7.38 2.00 -15.63
C VAL A 339 6.51 1.34 -16.71
N VAL A 340 6.77 1.72 -17.97
CA VAL A 340 6.07 1.18 -19.14
C VAL A 340 6.76 -0.09 -19.62
N ILE A 341 5.99 -1.15 -19.88
CA ILE A 341 6.50 -2.45 -20.30
C ILE A 341 6.30 -2.60 -21.81
N ILE A 342 7.41 -2.76 -22.53
CA ILE A 342 7.46 -2.69 -24.00
C ILE A 342 7.93 -4.05 -24.53
N ASP A 343 7.06 -4.71 -25.29
CA ASP A 343 7.37 -5.91 -26.05
C ASP A 343 8.12 -5.53 -27.34
N THR A 344 9.34 -6.04 -27.48
CA THR A 344 10.24 -5.75 -28.61
C THR A 344 10.13 -6.77 -29.75
N SER A 345 9.20 -7.73 -29.67
CA SER A 345 9.10 -8.86 -30.62
C SER A 345 8.31 -8.59 -31.91
N SER A 346 7.53 -7.51 -32.00
CA SER A 346 6.68 -7.23 -33.17
C SER A 346 7.36 -6.42 -34.29
N ASP A 347 7.61 -7.12 -35.42
CA ASP A 347 7.82 -6.72 -36.85
C ASP A 347 9.17 -7.18 -37.50
N PRO A 348 9.20 -7.74 -38.74
CA PRO A 348 10.38 -8.37 -39.39
C PRO A 348 11.43 -7.42 -40.00
N GLY A 349 11.29 -6.10 -39.84
CA GLY A 349 12.08 -5.06 -40.54
C GLY A 349 13.42 -4.62 -39.91
N GLY A 350 13.89 -5.26 -38.83
CA GLY A 350 15.27 -5.14 -38.31
C GLY A 350 15.47 -4.34 -36.99
N PRO A 351 16.68 -4.37 -36.37
CA PRO A 351 17.75 -5.34 -36.56
C PRO A 351 17.62 -6.45 -35.51
N GLY A 352 17.47 -7.69 -35.96
CA GLY A 352 18.09 -8.76 -35.18
C GLY A 352 19.59 -8.52 -35.14
N GLN A 353 20.21 -8.84 -34.01
CA GLN A 353 21.46 -9.59 -34.05
C GLN A 353 21.69 -10.27 -32.71
N GLY A 354 21.87 -11.59 -32.80
CA GLY A 354 22.52 -12.37 -31.77
C GLY A 354 24.02 -12.00 -31.66
N PRO A 355 24.85 -12.86 -31.07
CA PRO A 355 26.13 -12.50 -30.44
C PRO A 355 27.24 -11.86 -31.29
N GLN A 356 27.05 -11.60 -32.58
CA GLN A 356 28.12 -11.34 -33.55
C GLN A 356 27.87 -10.14 -34.49
N GLY A 357 27.03 -9.17 -34.10
CA GLY A 357 26.70 -7.98 -34.91
C GLY A 357 27.53 -6.72 -34.64
N PRO A 358 27.45 -5.65 -35.49
CA PRO A 358 28.29 -4.45 -35.42
C PRO A 358 28.09 -3.57 -34.18
N TRP A 359 27.11 -3.90 -33.33
CA TRP A 359 26.81 -3.25 -32.06
C TRP A 359 26.87 -4.24 -30.87
N ALA A 360 27.64 -5.32 -30.99
CA ALA A 360 27.97 -6.19 -29.87
C ALA A 360 28.74 -5.38 -28.82
N GLY A 361 28.07 -5.01 -27.72
CA GLY A 361 28.65 -4.27 -26.60
C GLY A 361 28.08 -2.87 -26.31
N SER A 362 27.09 -2.37 -27.06
CA SER A 362 26.41 -1.11 -26.72
C SER A 362 25.06 -1.33 -26.03
N GLY A 363 24.88 -0.77 -24.83
CA GLY A 363 23.67 -0.87 -24.03
C GLY A 363 22.46 -0.13 -24.62
N GLY A 364 21.73 -0.75 -25.54
CA GLY A 364 20.44 -0.26 -26.03
C GLY A 364 19.67 -1.33 -26.77
N GLY A 365 18.40 -1.52 -26.41
CA GLY A 365 17.44 -2.33 -27.18
C GLY A 365 17.34 -1.88 -28.65
N ARG A 366 16.77 -2.72 -29.50
CA ARG A 366 16.67 -2.52 -30.97
C ARG A 366 16.21 -1.10 -31.38
N PRO A 367 16.97 -0.38 -32.22
CA PRO A 367 16.48 0.80 -32.94
C PRO A 367 15.56 0.37 -34.11
N GLY A 368 14.35 0.93 -34.19
CA GLY A 368 13.44 0.80 -35.34
C GLY A 368 12.15 0.00 -35.13
N SER A 369 11.94 -0.63 -33.97
CA SER A 369 10.65 -1.28 -33.65
C SER A 369 9.68 -0.27 -33.03
N HIS A 370 8.45 -0.20 -33.52
CA HIS A 370 7.34 0.35 -32.75
C HIS A 370 7.00 -0.67 -31.66
N GLY A 371 7.86 -0.78 -30.65
CA GLY A 371 7.68 -1.71 -29.53
C GLY A 371 6.27 -1.57 -28.98
N ARG A 372 5.59 -2.70 -28.76
CA ARG A 372 4.20 -2.69 -28.33
C ARG A 372 4.17 -2.54 -26.82
N VAL A 373 3.50 -1.50 -26.33
CA VAL A 373 3.20 -1.39 -24.91
C VAL A 373 2.23 -2.50 -24.53
N ILE A 374 2.63 -3.35 -23.59
CA ILE A 374 1.81 -4.46 -23.09
C ILE A 374 1.26 -4.18 -21.70
N GLY A 375 1.85 -3.25 -20.95
CA GLY A 375 1.32 -2.90 -19.62
C GLY A 375 2.21 -1.92 -18.88
N GLU A 376 1.84 -1.70 -17.62
CA GLU A 376 2.53 -0.77 -16.73
C GLU A 376 2.70 -1.36 -15.33
N VAL A 377 3.72 -0.91 -14.62
CA VAL A 377 3.98 -1.22 -13.21
C VAL A 377 4.43 0.04 -12.47
N ASP A 378 3.98 0.23 -11.24
CA ASP A 378 4.43 1.36 -10.42
C ASP A 378 5.95 1.26 -10.11
N GLN A 379 6.62 2.40 -10.02
CA GLN A 379 8.08 2.46 -9.80
C GLN A 379 8.55 1.71 -8.55
N PHE A 380 7.73 1.65 -7.49
CA PHE A 380 8.07 0.93 -6.26
C PHE A 380 8.04 -0.59 -6.43
N SER A 381 7.17 -1.10 -7.30
CA SER A 381 7.08 -2.53 -7.61
C SER A 381 8.04 -2.94 -8.73
N ALA A 382 8.54 -2.00 -9.53
CA ALA A 382 9.40 -2.30 -10.67
C ALA A 382 10.66 -3.11 -10.32
N PRO A 383 11.42 -2.79 -9.24
CA PRO A 383 12.59 -3.58 -8.83
C PRO A 383 12.29 -5.03 -8.47
N VAL A 384 11.03 -5.36 -8.18
CA VAL A 384 10.61 -6.71 -7.77
C VAL A 384 9.98 -7.48 -8.93
N LEU A 385 9.28 -6.79 -9.83
CA LEU A 385 8.45 -7.43 -10.86
C LEU A 385 9.07 -7.40 -12.26
N VAL A 386 9.90 -6.40 -12.56
CA VAL A 386 10.46 -6.18 -13.90
C VAL A 386 11.93 -5.77 -13.84
N HIS A 387 12.68 -6.27 -12.86
CA HIS A 387 14.14 -6.14 -12.86
C HIS A 387 14.76 -6.90 -14.04
N ASP A 388 16.02 -6.61 -14.38
CA ASP A 388 16.77 -7.37 -15.38
C ASP A 388 16.73 -8.88 -15.07
N GLU A 389 16.51 -9.71 -16.08
CA GLU A 389 16.35 -11.16 -15.98
C GLU A 389 15.05 -11.63 -15.29
N ALA A 390 14.12 -10.73 -14.95
CA ALA A 390 12.82 -11.13 -14.41
C ALA A 390 11.98 -11.87 -15.47
N ILE A 391 11.15 -12.79 -15.01
CA ILE A 391 10.07 -13.37 -15.82
C ILE A 391 8.78 -12.61 -15.52
N TYR A 392 8.44 -11.67 -16.39
CA TYR A 392 7.21 -10.93 -16.33
C TYR A 392 6.05 -11.76 -16.90
N LEU A 393 5.00 -11.94 -16.10
CA LEU A 393 3.80 -12.64 -16.52
C LEU A 393 2.68 -11.64 -16.82
N HIS A 394 2.13 -11.73 -18.03
CA HIS A 394 1.05 -10.88 -18.50
C HIS A 394 -0.08 -11.72 -19.08
N GLU A 395 -1.15 -11.87 -18.30
CA GLU A 395 -2.31 -12.68 -18.67
C GLU A 395 -1.93 -14.13 -19.02
N GLY A 396 -1.06 -14.73 -18.20
CA GLY A 396 -0.52 -16.08 -18.40
C GLY A 396 0.54 -16.19 -19.49
N ARG A 397 0.76 -15.16 -20.31
CA ARG A 397 1.88 -15.10 -21.26
C ARG A 397 3.16 -14.73 -20.53
N GLN A 398 4.26 -15.40 -20.86
CA GLN A 398 5.54 -15.21 -20.20
C GLN A 398 6.44 -14.32 -21.06
N TYR A 399 7.10 -13.37 -20.41
CA TYR A 399 8.06 -12.47 -21.01
C TYR A 399 9.34 -12.46 -20.17
N HIS A 400 10.49 -12.54 -20.82
CA HIS A 400 11.77 -12.29 -20.18
C HIS A 400 12.06 -10.80 -20.25
N VAL A 401 12.47 -10.20 -19.12
CA VAL A 401 12.88 -8.80 -19.05
C VAL A 401 14.36 -8.71 -19.41
N GLU A 402 14.61 -8.18 -20.60
CA GLU A 402 15.96 -8.00 -21.14
C GLU A 402 16.67 -6.84 -20.45
N ARG A 403 15.94 -5.75 -20.20
CA ARG A 403 16.48 -4.57 -19.51
C ARG A 403 15.38 -3.72 -18.87
N LEU A 404 15.61 -3.30 -17.64
CA LEU A 404 14.91 -2.20 -16.97
C LEU A 404 15.72 -0.91 -17.08
N ASP A 405 15.25 -0.02 -17.94
CA ASP A 405 15.72 1.36 -18.00
C ASP A 405 15.08 2.17 -16.87
N TRP A 406 15.84 2.35 -15.79
CA TRP A 406 15.36 3.02 -14.58
C TRP A 406 15.11 4.52 -14.79
N GLU A 407 15.96 5.18 -15.58
CA GLU A 407 15.90 6.63 -15.81
C GLU A 407 14.72 6.97 -16.72
N GLU A 408 14.59 6.26 -17.84
CA GLU A 408 13.50 6.46 -18.81
C GLU A 408 12.19 5.76 -18.42
N LYS A 409 12.21 4.98 -17.33
CA LYS A 409 11.05 4.24 -16.78
C LYS A 409 10.45 3.28 -17.81
N ARG A 410 11.30 2.47 -18.44
CA ARG A 410 10.90 1.49 -19.46
C ARG A 410 11.48 0.13 -19.16
N ALA A 411 10.66 -0.91 -19.20
CA ALA A 411 11.09 -2.29 -19.15
C ALA A 411 10.93 -2.91 -20.55
N TYR A 412 12.05 -3.33 -21.15
CA TYR A 412 12.07 -3.99 -22.45
C TYR A 412 11.99 -5.49 -22.26
N VAL A 413 11.02 -6.11 -22.93
CA VAL A 413 10.72 -7.52 -22.74
C VAL A 413 10.53 -8.23 -24.07
N HIS A 414 10.75 -9.54 -24.09
CA HIS A 414 10.42 -10.40 -25.22
C HIS A 414 9.72 -11.68 -24.75
N PRO A 415 8.83 -12.27 -25.57
CA PRO A 415 8.13 -13.50 -25.20
C PRO A 415 9.11 -14.66 -24.98
N VAL A 416 8.85 -15.46 -23.95
CA VAL A 416 9.65 -16.64 -23.62
C VAL A 416 8.73 -17.81 -23.23
N ALA A 417 9.26 -19.03 -23.22
CA ALA A 417 8.57 -20.20 -22.68
C ALA A 417 9.53 -20.94 -21.73
N VAL A 418 9.35 -20.73 -20.43
CA VAL A 418 10.16 -21.34 -19.37
C VAL A 418 9.28 -22.08 -18.36
N ASP A 419 9.91 -22.97 -17.59
CA ASP A 419 9.29 -23.80 -16.56
C ASP A 419 9.33 -23.17 -15.15
N HIS A 420 9.71 -21.89 -15.05
CA HIS A 420 9.83 -21.17 -13.79
C HIS A 420 9.34 -19.72 -13.91
N TYR A 421 9.13 -19.08 -12.76
CA TYR A 421 8.88 -17.65 -12.63
C TYR A 421 9.85 -17.04 -11.61
N THR A 422 9.96 -15.72 -11.58
CA THR A 422 10.87 -15.01 -10.66
C THR A 422 10.11 -14.40 -9.48
N LEU A 423 10.72 -14.45 -8.30
CA LEU A 423 10.26 -13.77 -7.09
C LEU A 423 11.41 -12.99 -6.46
N ALA A 424 11.21 -11.70 -6.23
CA ALA A 424 12.15 -10.85 -5.51
C ALA A 424 11.48 -10.28 -4.26
N GLU A 425 12.31 -9.91 -3.27
CA GLU A 425 11.87 -9.29 -2.02
C GLU A 425 12.71 -8.04 -1.75
N THR A 426 12.11 -7.01 -1.17
CA THR A 426 12.83 -5.81 -0.74
C THR A 426 13.18 -5.89 0.73
N ARG A 427 14.42 -5.55 1.09
CA ARG A 427 14.80 -5.27 2.47
C ARG A 427 14.59 -3.78 2.75
N GLN A 428 13.93 -3.47 3.87
CA GLN A 428 13.78 -2.10 4.37
C GLN A 428 14.80 -1.85 5.49
N THR A 429 15.45 -0.69 5.45
CA THR A 429 16.28 -0.19 6.54
C THR A 429 15.84 1.23 6.90
N VAL A 430 16.03 1.62 8.16
CA VAL A 430 15.77 2.99 8.62
C VAL A 430 17.08 3.53 9.18
N ARG A 431 17.45 4.75 8.78
CA ARG A 431 18.61 5.45 9.32
C ARG A 431 18.18 6.83 9.80
N VAL A 432 18.55 7.19 11.02
CA VAL A 432 18.36 8.55 11.52
C VAL A 432 19.36 9.48 10.83
N LEU A 433 18.87 10.57 10.25
CA LEU A 433 19.68 11.60 9.61
C LEU A 433 19.95 12.74 10.59
N GLU A 434 18.88 13.25 11.20
CA GLU A 434 18.94 14.37 12.14
C GLU A 434 17.91 14.14 13.26
N ARG A 435 18.24 14.57 14.47
CA ARG A 435 17.31 14.57 15.60
C ARG A 435 16.84 16.00 15.86
N PHE A 436 15.53 16.21 15.80
CA PHE A 436 14.89 17.50 16.09
C PHE A 436 14.55 17.66 17.58
N ALA A 437 14.22 16.56 18.26
CA ALA A 437 13.89 16.56 19.69
C ALA A 437 14.27 15.24 20.39
N GLY A 438 14.50 15.31 21.70
CA GLY A 438 14.98 14.19 22.51
C GLY A 438 16.51 14.07 22.58
N PRO A 439 17.06 13.01 23.20
CA PRO A 439 16.33 11.89 23.78
C PRO A 439 15.72 12.24 25.13
N VAL A 440 14.49 11.78 25.41
CA VAL A 440 13.81 11.93 26.71
C VAL A 440 13.58 10.55 27.32
N GLY A 441 13.78 10.43 28.64
CA GLY A 441 13.54 9.21 29.40
C GLY A 441 14.81 8.39 29.71
N GLU A 442 14.79 7.67 30.83
CA GLU A 442 15.93 6.89 31.32
C GLU A 442 15.94 5.46 30.77
N ARG A 443 14.89 4.67 31.04
CA ARG A 443 14.79 3.26 30.61
C ARG A 443 14.44 3.11 29.13
N VAL A 444 13.70 4.08 28.61
CA VAL A 444 13.35 4.21 27.20
C VAL A 444 13.71 5.63 26.79
N ARG A 445 14.57 5.76 25.77
CA ARG A 445 14.90 7.05 25.17
C ARG A 445 13.97 7.27 23.99
N ARG A 446 13.05 8.24 24.11
CA ARG A 446 12.20 8.70 23.01
C ARG A 446 12.84 9.87 22.28
N SER A 447 12.78 9.86 20.96
CA SER A 447 13.35 10.90 20.10
C SER A 447 12.46 11.14 18.88
N HIS A 448 12.56 12.33 18.29
CA HIS A 448 11.90 12.71 17.04
C HIS A 448 12.90 13.41 16.12
N GLY A 449 12.80 13.16 14.81
CA GLY A 449 13.77 13.66 13.85
C GLY A 449 13.52 13.19 12.42
N GLU A 450 14.44 13.55 11.53
CA GLU A 450 14.46 13.10 10.15
C GLU A 450 15.11 11.71 10.06
N VAL A 451 14.47 10.84 9.29
CA VAL A 451 14.98 9.52 8.95
C VAL A 451 14.96 9.29 7.44
N ARG A 452 15.90 8.46 7.00
CA ARG A 452 15.90 7.86 5.67
C ARG A 452 15.39 6.42 5.77
N VAL A 453 14.26 6.15 5.15
CA VAL A 453 13.72 4.80 5.00
C VAL A 453 14.12 4.29 3.62
N SER A 454 15.04 3.34 3.60
CA SER A 454 15.63 2.83 2.36
C SER A 454 15.09 1.44 2.04
N ARG A 455 14.72 1.19 0.79
CA ARG A 455 14.26 -0.12 0.29
C ARG A 455 15.17 -0.61 -0.83
N LEU A 456 15.71 -1.81 -0.67
CA LEU A 456 16.62 -2.42 -1.62
C LEU A 456 16.15 -3.83 -2.01
N ALA A 457 15.96 -4.05 -3.31
CA ALA A 457 15.84 -5.38 -3.90
C ALA A 457 17.23 -5.79 -4.43
N ASN A 458 17.83 -6.84 -3.87
CA ASN A 458 19.20 -7.25 -4.20
C ASN A 458 19.31 -8.67 -4.78
N LEU A 459 18.28 -9.49 -4.61
CA LEU A 459 18.26 -10.88 -5.04
C LEU A 459 16.85 -11.26 -5.49
N TYR A 460 16.77 -12.04 -6.56
CA TYR A 460 15.56 -12.76 -6.93
C TYR A 460 15.80 -14.28 -6.89
N LYS A 461 14.72 -15.03 -6.70
CA LYS A 461 14.67 -16.49 -6.77
C LYS A 461 13.97 -16.91 -8.06
N LYS A 462 14.44 -17.98 -8.69
CA LYS A 462 13.76 -18.70 -9.77
C LYS A 462 12.98 -19.84 -9.15
N VAL A 463 11.66 -19.81 -9.30
CA VAL A 463 10.75 -20.78 -8.68
C VAL A 463 10.05 -21.59 -9.77
N ARG A 464 10.22 -22.92 -9.72
CA ARG A 464 9.62 -23.83 -10.68
C ARG A 464 8.09 -23.81 -10.58
N PHE A 465 7.41 -23.73 -11.72
CA PHE A 465 5.96 -23.83 -11.76
C PHE A 465 5.51 -25.19 -11.20
N LEU A 466 4.32 -25.22 -10.58
CA LEU A 466 3.68 -26.37 -9.95
C LEU A 466 4.37 -26.87 -8.68
N THR A 467 5.67 -27.21 -8.73
CA THR A 467 6.38 -27.71 -7.54
C THR A 467 6.69 -26.61 -6.54
N HIS A 468 6.78 -25.35 -6.99
CA HIS A 468 7.16 -24.19 -6.17
C HIS A 468 8.55 -24.35 -5.51
N GLU A 469 9.39 -25.21 -6.09
CA GLU A 469 10.76 -25.39 -5.63
C GLU A 469 11.64 -24.24 -6.12
N ASN A 470 12.52 -23.76 -5.24
CA ASN A 470 13.56 -22.83 -5.62
C ASN A 470 14.63 -23.57 -6.44
N ILE A 471 14.77 -23.19 -7.71
CA ILE A 471 15.72 -23.82 -8.65
C ILE A 471 16.96 -22.95 -8.90
N GLY A 472 17.04 -21.77 -8.29
CA GLY A 472 18.19 -20.88 -8.41
C GLY A 472 17.89 -19.47 -7.98
N SER A 473 18.91 -18.62 -8.00
CA SER A 473 18.78 -17.20 -7.66
C SER A 473 19.71 -16.36 -8.54
N GLY A 474 19.40 -15.07 -8.66
CA GLY A 474 20.26 -14.10 -9.33
C GLY A 474 20.27 -12.75 -8.60
N PRO A 475 21.33 -11.95 -8.78
CA PRO A 475 21.40 -10.63 -8.19
C PRO A 475 20.46 -9.64 -8.88
N ILE A 476 20.11 -8.57 -8.19
CA ILE A 476 19.41 -7.40 -8.74
C ILE A 476 20.32 -6.20 -8.52
N HIS A 477 20.61 -5.48 -9.61
CA HIS A 477 21.47 -4.30 -9.60
C HIS A 477 20.64 -3.05 -9.91
N LEU A 478 19.89 -2.58 -8.90
CA LEU A 478 19.06 -1.39 -9.00
C LEU A 478 19.37 -0.42 -7.85
N PRO A 479 19.16 0.89 -8.06
CA PRO A 479 19.39 1.87 -7.02
C PRO A 479 18.46 1.62 -5.82
N GLU A 480 18.98 1.93 -4.63
CA GLU A 480 18.20 1.93 -3.40
C GLU A 480 17.10 3.00 -3.47
N GLN A 481 15.88 2.65 -3.07
CA GLN A 481 14.75 3.57 -3.05
C GLN A 481 14.66 4.23 -1.67
N ASP A 482 15.02 5.50 -1.60
CA ASP A 482 15.02 6.27 -0.36
C ASP A 482 13.73 7.09 -0.20
N LEU A 483 13.18 7.04 1.01
CA LEU A 483 12.14 7.94 1.51
C LEU A 483 12.72 8.77 2.65
N HIS A 484 12.93 10.05 2.40
CA HIS A 484 13.25 11.04 3.43
C HIS A 484 11.97 11.51 4.10
N THR A 485 11.86 11.34 5.41
CA THR A 485 10.65 11.62 6.18
C THR A 485 10.94 11.84 7.65
N THR A 486 9.95 12.25 8.43
CA THR A 486 10.05 12.40 9.88
C THR A 486 9.62 11.12 10.61
N ALA A 487 10.26 10.83 11.73
CA ALA A 487 9.92 9.70 12.60
C ALA A 487 9.99 10.05 14.08
N VAL A 488 9.20 9.32 14.86
CA VAL A 488 9.37 9.16 16.31
C VAL A 488 9.86 7.76 16.59
N TRP A 489 10.80 7.62 17.52
CA TRP A 489 11.27 6.30 17.94
C TRP A 489 11.48 6.21 19.43
N ALA A 490 11.25 5.00 19.95
CA ALA A 490 11.50 4.62 21.33
C ALA A 490 12.57 3.54 21.36
N ALA A 491 13.75 3.88 21.88
CA ALA A 491 14.89 2.99 22.04
C ALA A 491 14.96 2.48 23.50
N PHE A 492 14.99 1.17 23.68
CA PHE A 492 14.94 0.52 24.98
C PHE A 492 16.35 0.19 25.50
N ARG A 493 16.69 0.66 26.70
CA ARG A 493 17.96 0.28 27.34
C ARG A 493 18.06 -1.24 27.49
N PRO A 494 19.20 -1.88 27.17
CA PRO A 494 19.37 -3.32 27.34
C PRO A 494 19.06 -3.80 28.77
N GLU A 495 19.38 -3.01 29.78
CA GLU A 495 19.10 -3.31 31.19
C GLU A 495 17.60 -3.36 31.48
N ALA A 496 16.81 -2.50 30.83
CA ALA A 496 15.36 -2.47 30.98
C ALA A 496 14.68 -3.69 30.35
N LEU A 497 15.36 -4.35 29.40
CA LEU A 497 14.91 -5.56 28.69
C LEU A 497 15.37 -6.86 29.37
N SER A 498 16.07 -6.77 30.50
CA SER A 498 16.58 -7.93 31.22
C SER A 498 15.49 -8.96 31.55
N GLY A 499 15.77 -10.24 31.30
CA GLY A 499 14.82 -11.33 31.57
C GLY A 499 13.74 -11.54 30.49
N LEU A 500 13.91 -11.00 29.29
CA LEU A 500 13.22 -11.48 28.08
C LEU A 500 14.17 -12.39 27.30
N SER A 501 13.70 -13.55 26.87
CA SER A 501 14.42 -14.35 25.88
C SER A 501 14.46 -13.62 24.53
N PRO A 502 15.39 -13.96 23.62
CA PRO A 502 15.44 -13.34 22.29
C PRO A 502 14.12 -13.43 21.51
N VAL A 503 13.42 -14.57 21.61
CA VAL A 503 12.13 -14.79 20.95
C VAL A 503 11.03 -13.91 21.55
N GLU A 504 10.98 -13.77 22.88
CA GLU A 504 10.03 -12.88 23.55
C GLU A 504 10.33 -11.42 23.28
N LEU A 505 11.61 -11.03 23.20
CA LEU A 505 12.01 -9.66 22.86
C LEU A 505 11.57 -9.31 21.44
N GLU A 506 11.83 -10.18 20.47
CA GLU A 506 11.40 -9.97 19.08
C GLU A 506 9.88 -9.89 18.98
N ALA A 507 9.16 -10.88 19.54
CA ALA A 507 7.70 -10.89 19.53
C ALA A 507 7.12 -9.68 20.27
N GLY A 508 7.74 -9.27 21.39
CA GLY A 508 7.35 -8.13 22.18
C GLY A 508 7.54 -6.81 21.44
N LEU A 509 8.67 -6.59 20.76
CA LEU A 509 8.92 -5.36 19.99
C LEU A 509 8.00 -5.27 18.77
N VAL A 510 7.83 -6.38 18.03
CA VAL A 510 6.87 -6.44 16.90
C VAL A 510 5.45 -6.20 17.39
N GLY A 511 5.07 -6.80 18.52
CA GLY A 511 3.77 -6.62 19.13
C GLY A 511 3.53 -5.18 19.62
N ALA A 512 4.48 -4.60 20.33
CA ALA A 512 4.44 -3.22 20.81
C ALA A 512 4.39 -2.24 19.63
N SER A 513 5.16 -2.48 18.56
CA SER A 513 5.11 -1.70 17.32
C SER A 513 3.72 -1.69 16.69
N ARG A 514 3.05 -2.85 16.61
CA ARG A 514 1.67 -2.93 16.09
C ARG A 514 0.66 -2.21 16.98
N ALA A 515 0.76 -2.37 18.30
CA ALA A 515 -0.12 -1.71 19.25
C ALA A 515 0.06 -0.18 19.23
N LEU A 516 1.31 0.30 19.19
CA LEU A 516 1.64 1.72 19.05
C LEU A 516 1.17 2.27 17.70
N HIS A 517 1.33 1.52 16.62
CA HIS A 517 0.84 1.93 15.30
C HIS A 517 -0.68 2.07 15.26
N ALA A 518 -1.41 1.10 15.80
CA ALA A 518 -2.87 1.18 15.90
C ALA A 518 -3.32 2.37 16.76
N ALA A 519 -2.67 2.59 17.90
CA ALA A 519 -2.91 3.74 18.76
C ALA A 519 -2.60 5.07 18.05
N ALA A 520 -1.49 5.15 17.31
CA ALA A 520 -1.11 6.34 16.54
C ALA A 520 -2.12 6.67 15.43
N CYS A 521 -2.65 5.66 14.74
CA CYS A 521 -3.67 5.87 13.71
C CYS A 521 -4.95 6.50 14.31
N LEU A 522 -5.35 6.08 15.50
CA LEU A 522 -6.49 6.68 16.22
C LEU A 522 -6.16 8.07 16.76
N LEU A 523 -4.95 8.25 17.30
CA LEU A 523 -4.47 9.52 17.86
C LEU A 523 -4.43 10.63 16.81
N CYS A 524 -3.94 10.29 15.63
CA CYS A 524 -3.76 11.21 14.49
C CYS A 524 -4.89 11.12 13.46
N MET A 525 -5.92 10.30 13.71
CA MET A 525 -7.05 10.08 12.80
C MET A 525 -6.63 9.78 11.35
N CYS A 526 -5.60 8.96 11.17
CA CYS A 526 -5.04 8.62 9.86
C CYS A 526 -5.26 7.15 9.47
N ASP A 527 -5.08 6.81 8.20
CA ASP A 527 -5.16 5.41 7.75
C ASP A 527 -3.87 4.67 8.14
N PRO A 528 -3.93 3.36 8.47
CA PRO A 528 -2.73 2.57 8.80
C PRO A 528 -1.61 2.63 7.76
N ARG A 529 -1.92 2.92 6.50
CA ARG A 529 -0.92 3.07 5.44
C ARG A 529 -0.14 4.38 5.54
N ASP A 530 -0.69 5.42 6.19
CA ASP A 530 -0.11 6.77 6.31
C ASP A 530 1.03 6.84 7.32
N LEU A 531 1.10 5.87 8.23
CA LEU A 531 2.22 5.67 9.15
C LEU A 531 2.92 4.36 8.82
N GLY A 532 4.24 4.42 8.62
CA GLY A 532 5.08 3.24 8.54
C GLY A 532 5.65 2.87 9.90
N THR A 533 6.03 1.61 10.04
CA THR A 533 6.71 1.11 11.24
C THR A 533 8.01 0.40 10.90
N HIS A 534 8.94 0.41 11.84
CA HIS A 534 10.14 -0.40 11.78
C HIS A 534 10.52 -0.87 13.19
N VAL A 535 10.97 -2.11 13.28
CA VAL A 535 11.51 -2.69 14.51
C VAL A 535 12.97 -2.99 14.28
N GLU A 536 13.81 -2.46 15.17
CA GLU A 536 15.23 -2.72 15.19
C GLU A 536 15.54 -3.61 16.40
N LEU A 537 16.08 -4.81 16.14
CA LEU A 537 16.40 -5.82 17.16
C LEU A 537 17.84 -5.73 17.67
N ARG A 538 18.70 -4.96 17.00
CA ARG A 538 20.15 -5.05 17.20
C ARG A 538 20.59 -4.39 18.50
N THR A 539 21.31 -5.17 19.29
CA THR A 539 22.34 -4.74 20.24
C THR A 539 23.71 -5.18 19.72
N GLN A 540 24.36 -4.42 18.82
CA GLN A 540 25.84 -4.40 18.73
C GLN A 540 26.49 -3.43 17.72
N ALA A 541 27.66 -2.96 18.19
CA ALA A 541 28.88 -2.48 17.53
C ALA A 541 28.85 -1.10 16.88
N GLY A 542 29.71 -0.21 17.41
CA GLY A 542 29.89 1.17 16.97
C GLY A 542 30.30 1.34 15.49
N PRO A 543 30.54 2.59 15.07
CA PRO A 543 30.80 2.93 13.68
C PRO A 543 32.10 2.25 13.21
N GLY A 544 31.98 1.13 12.51
CA GLY A 544 33.13 0.34 12.04
C GLY A 544 32.90 -1.16 11.85
N ALA A 545 31.75 -1.73 12.22
CA ALA A 545 31.44 -3.11 11.85
C ALA A 545 30.97 -3.18 10.40
N ASP A 546 31.90 -3.54 9.51
CA ASP A 546 31.64 -3.87 8.11
C ASP A 546 30.39 -4.74 7.96
N HIS A 547 29.54 -4.34 7.01
CA HIS A 547 28.56 -5.25 6.42
C HIS A 547 29.27 -6.56 6.05
N PRO A 548 28.65 -7.74 6.17
CA PRO A 548 29.16 -8.88 5.42
C PRO A 548 29.19 -8.43 3.97
N ALA A 549 30.40 -8.30 3.41
CA ALA A 549 30.59 -7.94 2.02
C ALA A 549 29.68 -8.87 1.19
N PRO A 550 28.99 -8.37 0.16
CA PRO A 550 28.45 -9.28 -0.85
C PRO A 550 29.60 -10.21 -1.27
N ALA A 551 29.30 -11.50 -1.41
CA ALA A 551 30.29 -12.53 -1.73
C ALA A 551 31.30 -11.97 -2.73
N VAL A 552 32.57 -11.93 -2.31
CA VAL A 552 33.69 -11.43 -3.12
C VAL A 552 33.61 -12.14 -4.46
N LEU A 553 33.17 -11.42 -5.50
CA LEU A 553 33.43 -11.82 -6.87
C LEU A 553 34.96 -11.92 -6.96
N GLY A 554 35.44 -13.05 -7.48
CA GLY A 554 36.87 -13.29 -7.67
C GLY A 554 37.53 -12.14 -8.44
N PRO A 555 38.87 -12.04 -8.39
CA PRO A 555 39.59 -10.96 -9.05
C PRO A 555 39.18 -10.86 -10.54
N PRO A 556 39.08 -9.65 -11.10
CA PRO A 556 38.78 -9.47 -12.52
C PRO A 556 39.81 -10.18 -13.39
N ASP A 557 39.36 -10.71 -14.51
CA ASP A 557 40.21 -11.37 -15.51
C ASP A 557 41.29 -10.38 -16.01
N PRO A 558 42.55 -10.81 -16.22
CA PRO A 558 43.61 -9.93 -16.68
C PRO A 558 43.38 -9.52 -18.14
N GLY A 559 42.61 -8.45 -18.34
CA GLY A 559 42.25 -7.91 -19.65
C GLY A 559 41.22 -6.78 -19.65
N GLU A 560 40.54 -6.49 -18.54
CA GLU A 560 39.56 -5.39 -18.47
C GLU A 560 40.23 -4.01 -18.33
N PRO A 561 39.79 -2.99 -19.09
CA PRO A 561 40.28 -1.62 -18.95
C PRO A 561 39.99 -1.06 -17.55
N GLN A 562 41.03 -0.54 -16.88
CA GLN A 562 40.99 -0.05 -15.49
C GLN A 562 40.07 1.16 -15.23
N GLU A 563 39.45 1.73 -16.25
CA GLU A 563 38.64 2.96 -16.15
C GLU A 563 37.21 2.72 -15.62
N PHE A 564 36.76 1.46 -15.48
CA PHE A 564 35.47 1.10 -14.84
C PHE A 564 35.62 0.56 -13.40
N ALA A 565 36.84 0.46 -12.86
CA ALA A 565 37.10 -0.10 -11.53
C ALA A 565 36.90 0.89 -10.37
N ALA A 566 36.65 2.16 -10.65
CA ALA A 566 36.44 3.18 -9.63
C ALA A 566 34.97 3.60 -9.57
N GLY A 567 34.15 2.76 -8.93
CA GLY A 567 32.85 3.19 -8.41
C GLY A 567 33.10 4.35 -7.44
N TRP A 568 32.83 5.57 -7.90
CA TRP A 568 32.83 6.76 -7.06
C TRP A 568 31.84 6.53 -5.91
N ARG A 569 32.37 6.24 -4.72
CA ARG A 569 31.63 6.22 -3.47
C ARG A 569 31.83 7.60 -2.84
N PRO A 570 30.82 8.48 -2.78
CA PRO A 570 30.94 9.60 -1.88
C PRO A 570 31.13 9.04 -0.47
N ALA A 571 32.09 9.61 0.28
CA ALA A 571 32.27 9.28 1.68
C ALA A 571 30.93 9.48 2.39
N VAL A 572 30.41 8.42 3.00
CA VAL A 572 29.30 8.54 3.94
C VAL A 572 29.83 9.40 5.07
N ALA A 573 29.39 10.64 5.15
CA ALA A 573 29.65 11.46 6.32
C ALA A 573 29.15 10.67 7.53
N PRO A 574 29.98 10.46 8.57
CA PRO A 574 29.48 9.89 9.81
C PRO A 574 28.32 10.78 10.26
N GLY A 575 27.18 10.17 10.57
CA GLY A 575 26.12 10.86 11.29
C GLY A 575 26.68 11.48 12.58
N PRO A 576 26.01 12.49 13.15
CA PRO A 576 26.51 13.19 14.32
C PRO A 576 26.96 12.20 15.41
N ALA A 577 28.21 12.34 15.84
CA ALA A 577 28.93 11.38 16.67
C ALA A 577 28.46 11.31 18.14
N ASP A 578 27.38 12.00 18.49
CA ASP A 578 26.97 12.25 19.88
C ASP A 578 25.74 11.42 20.33
N ASP A 579 25.47 10.28 19.69
CA ASP A 579 24.29 9.48 20.02
C ASP A 579 24.65 8.12 20.64
N GLU A 580 24.79 8.10 21.97
CA GLU A 580 24.86 6.87 22.80
C GLU A 580 23.68 5.88 22.57
N ALA A 581 22.65 6.27 21.81
CA ALA A 581 21.50 5.43 21.46
C ALA A 581 21.73 4.54 20.22
N VAL A 582 22.87 4.64 19.52
CA VAL A 582 23.18 3.79 18.36
C VAL A 582 23.37 2.35 18.82
N GLY A 583 22.35 1.51 18.61
CA GLY A 583 22.39 0.06 18.85
C GLY A 583 21.57 -0.44 20.03
N TRP A 584 20.51 0.26 20.45
CA TRP A 584 19.50 -0.31 21.35
C TRP A 584 18.30 -0.85 20.56
N PRO A 585 17.59 -1.88 21.05
CA PRO A 585 16.37 -2.33 20.40
C PRO A 585 15.35 -1.20 20.38
N ALA A 586 14.75 -0.94 19.23
CA ALA A 586 13.94 0.26 19.02
C ALA A 586 12.70 -0.01 18.16
N VAL A 587 11.66 0.77 18.43
CA VAL A 587 10.45 0.85 17.61
C VAL A 587 10.37 2.25 17.00
N TYR A 588 10.26 2.30 15.66
CA TYR A 588 10.08 3.53 14.90
C TYR A 588 8.65 3.61 14.37
N LEU A 589 8.04 4.78 14.45
CA LEU A 589 6.85 5.19 13.70
C LEU A 589 7.23 6.37 12.83
N TYR A 590 6.98 6.30 11.53
CA TYR A 590 7.38 7.34 10.58
C TYR A 590 6.26 7.69 9.61
N ASP A 591 6.27 8.92 9.13
CA ASP A 591 5.28 9.38 8.16
C ASP A 591 5.57 8.69 6.82
N ALA A 592 4.59 7.98 6.27
CA ALA A 592 4.76 7.24 5.03
C ALA A 592 4.64 8.12 3.77
N THR A 593 5.04 9.40 3.89
CA THR A 593 4.96 10.46 2.87
C THR A 593 6.29 11.22 2.82
N PRO A 594 6.83 11.55 1.64
CA PRO A 594 8.07 12.33 1.54
C PRO A 594 7.98 13.66 2.31
N GLY A 595 9.03 13.97 3.07
CA GLY A 595 9.12 15.19 3.90
C GLY A 595 8.31 15.14 5.21
N GLY A 596 7.45 14.14 5.40
CA GLY A 596 6.53 14.07 6.53
C GLY A 596 5.30 14.97 6.37
N VAL A 597 4.24 14.64 7.08
CA VAL A 597 2.93 15.33 7.10
C VAL A 597 2.47 15.65 8.53
N GLY A 598 3.39 15.57 9.51
CA GLY A 598 3.15 15.95 10.89
C GLY A 598 2.57 14.86 11.77
N LEU A 599 2.52 13.60 11.32
CA LEU A 599 1.97 12.49 12.14
C LEU A 599 2.97 12.07 13.23
N ALA A 600 4.24 11.91 12.88
CA ALA A 600 5.33 11.57 13.81
C ALA A 600 5.57 12.65 14.88
N PRO A 601 5.63 13.97 14.56
CA PRO A 601 5.65 15.01 15.59
C PRO A 601 4.48 14.91 16.58
N ALA A 602 3.25 14.74 16.08
CA ALA A 602 2.07 14.61 16.94
C ALA A 602 2.16 13.38 17.87
N CYS A 603 2.72 12.27 17.38
CA CYS A 603 2.99 11.08 18.20
C CYS A 603 4.08 11.31 19.25
N PHE A 604 5.09 12.15 18.96
CA PHE A 604 6.13 12.52 19.91
C PHE A 604 5.58 13.43 21.03
N ASP A 605 4.83 14.46 20.66
CA ASP A 605 4.25 15.43 21.61
C ASP A 605 3.24 14.76 22.55
N ARG A 606 2.49 13.78 22.05
CA ARG A 606 1.47 13.02 22.80
C ARG A 606 1.93 11.59 23.11
N PHE A 607 3.22 11.37 23.29
CA PHE A 607 3.79 10.02 23.46
C PHE A 607 3.21 9.27 24.67
N ALA A 608 2.95 9.95 25.78
CA ALA A 608 2.34 9.32 26.97
C ALA A 608 0.92 8.80 26.69
N GLU A 609 0.11 9.59 25.98
CA GLU A 609 -1.23 9.18 25.55
C GLU A 609 -1.17 8.03 24.55
N LEU A 610 -0.18 8.06 23.64
CA LEU A 610 0.07 7.00 22.66
C LEU A 610 0.37 5.66 23.36
N VAL A 611 1.33 5.65 24.29
CA VAL A 611 1.73 4.45 25.03
C VAL A 611 0.60 3.95 25.93
N ARG A 612 -0.12 4.85 26.61
CA ARG A 612 -1.30 4.50 27.41
C ARG A 612 -2.36 3.81 26.56
N SER A 613 -2.71 4.40 25.41
CA SER A 613 -3.72 3.85 24.50
C SER A 613 -3.30 2.48 23.95
N ALA A 614 -2.02 2.30 23.59
CA ALA A 614 -1.48 1.01 23.15
C ALA A 614 -1.51 -0.04 24.28
N THR A 615 -1.23 0.38 25.52
CA THR A 615 -1.28 -0.48 26.71
C THR A 615 -2.71 -0.92 27.00
N GLU A 616 -3.67 0.02 27.00
CA GLU A 616 -5.10 -0.25 27.20
C GLU A 616 -5.66 -1.18 26.12
N LEU A 617 -5.33 -0.93 24.84
CA LEU A 617 -5.71 -1.80 23.72
C LEU A 617 -5.21 -3.23 23.95
N THR A 618 -3.95 -3.39 24.33
CA THR A 618 -3.34 -4.71 24.48
C THR A 618 -3.80 -5.42 25.76
N ALA A 619 -4.01 -4.68 26.85
CA ALA A 619 -4.47 -5.21 28.13
C ALA A 619 -5.97 -5.55 28.10
N GLY A 620 -6.79 -4.76 27.39
CA GLY A 620 -8.23 -4.99 27.23
C GLY A 620 -8.59 -6.09 26.24
N CYS A 621 -7.65 -6.52 25.39
CA CYS A 621 -7.90 -7.57 24.41
C CYS A 621 -8.09 -8.95 25.07
N GLY A 622 -9.19 -9.66 24.76
CA GLY A 622 -9.48 -11.00 25.32
C GLY A 622 -8.65 -12.16 24.77
N CYS A 623 -7.61 -11.91 23.97
CA CYS A 623 -6.82 -12.96 23.32
C CYS A 623 -5.76 -13.55 24.27
N THR A 624 -5.39 -14.83 24.07
CA THR A 624 -4.40 -15.51 24.93
C THR A 624 -2.98 -15.03 24.69
N ALA A 625 -2.48 -15.11 23.46
CA ALA A 625 -1.07 -14.84 23.14
C ALA A 625 -0.85 -13.67 22.16
N GLY A 626 -1.95 -13.14 21.60
CA GLY A 626 -1.93 -12.11 20.56
C GLY A 626 -2.93 -12.41 19.45
N CYS A 627 -3.58 -11.37 18.92
CA CYS A 627 -4.53 -11.46 17.81
C CYS A 627 -4.35 -10.27 16.86
N PRO A 628 -4.97 -10.29 15.67
CA PRO A 628 -4.82 -9.22 14.68
C PRO A 628 -5.28 -7.84 15.17
N SER A 629 -6.17 -7.78 16.17
CA SER A 629 -6.65 -6.50 16.75
C SER A 629 -5.72 -5.86 17.79
N CYS A 630 -4.66 -6.55 18.24
CA CYS A 630 -3.72 -6.00 19.23
C CYS A 630 -2.27 -6.09 18.74
N VAL A 631 -1.53 -7.11 19.15
CA VAL A 631 -0.10 -7.30 18.88
C VAL A 631 0.17 -8.19 17.66
N GLY A 632 -0.88 -8.68 17.01
CA GLY A 632 -0.84 -9.69 15.97
C GLY A 632 -0.59 -11.11 16.52
N PRO A 633 -0.86 -12.15 15.73
CA PRO A 633 -0.56 -13.52 16.13
C PRO A 633 0.96 -13.73 16.20
N PRO A 634 1.51 -14.18 17.34
CA PRO A 634 2.94 -14.43 17.48
C PRO A 634 3.38 -15.72 16.77
N PRO A 635 4.69 -15.92 16.56
CA PRO A 635 5.25 -17.24 16.25
C PRO A 635 4.80 -18.30 17.27
N ALA A 636 4.75 -19.57 16.87
CA ALA A 636 4.47 -20.65 17.80
C ALA A 636 5.54 -20.68 18.90
N ALA A 637 5.09 -20.82 20.17
CA ALA A 637 5.91 -20.90 21.40
C ALA A 637 6.23 -19.59 22.15
N CYS A 638 5.57 -18.45 21.87
CA CYS A 638 5.66 -17.28 22.75
C CYS A 638 4.32 -16.57 22.99
N ASP A 639 4.17 -15.98 24.18
CA ASP A 639 3.09 -15.05 24.49
C ASP A 639 3.52 -13.63 24.07
N GLY A 640 3.31 -13.32 22.79
CA GLY A 640 3.64 -12.02 22.22
C GLY A 640 2.86 -10.87 22.88
N ARG A 641 1.65 -11.14 23.38
CA ARG A 641 0.82 -10.17 24.11
C ARG A 641 1.47 -9.79 25.43
N ALA A 642 1.85 -10.76 26.25
CA ALA A 642 2.50 -10.51 27.53
C ALA A 642 3.85 -9.79 27.36
N ALA A 643 4.65 -10.22 26.36
CA ALA A 643 5.92 -9.58 26.04
C ALA A 643 5.73 -8.11 25.61
N ALA A 644 4.80 -7.83 24.70
CA ALA A 644 4.49 -6.47 24.26
C ALA A 644 3.94 -5.61 25.41
N LEU A 645 3.08 -6.16 26.28
CA LEU A 645 2.56 -5.46 27.46
C LEU A 645 3.69 -5.01 28.39
N ARG A 646 4.68 -5.87 28.58
CA ARG A 646 5.86 -5.56 29.40
C ARG A 646 6.64 -4.40 28.80
N LEU A 647 6.88 -4.40 27.49
CA LEU A 647 7.59 -3.31 26.81
C LEU A 647 6.80 -1.99 26.84
N LEU A 648 5.48 -2.05 26.62
CA LEU A 648 4.63 -0.86 26.68
C LEU A 648 4.59 -0.25 28.10
N ARG A 649 4.56 -1.08 29.15
CA ARG A 649 4.67 -0.59 30.54
C ARG A 649 6.03 0.06 30.82
N ILE A 650 7.12 -0.55 30.35
CA ILE A 650 8.46 0.04 30.46
C ILE A 650 8.52 1.41 29.75
N ALA A 651 7.86 1.55 28.60
CA ALA A 651 7.77 2.82 27.89
C ALA A 651 6.86 3.86 28.58
N GLY A 652 5.85 3.41 29.35
CA GLY A 652 4.95 4.27 30.11
C GLY A 652 5.51 4.72 31.47
N GLU A 653 6.37 3.93 32.08
CA GLU A 653 7.10 4.24 33.34
C GLU A 653 8.29 5.20 33.12
N ALA A 654 8.50 5.68 31.89
CA ALA A 654 9.61 6.58 31.53
C ALA A 654 9.29 8.09 31.74
N GLU A 655 8.19 8.38 32.45
CA GLU A 655 7.90 9.68 33.08
C GLU A 655 8.37 9.68 34.54
#